data_AF-A0A972P5N1-F1
#
_entry.id   AF-A0A972P5N1-F1
#
_cell.length_a   1.000
_cell.length_b   1.000
_cell.length_c   1.000
_cell.angle_alpha   90.00
_cell.angle_beta   90.00
_cell.angle_gamma   90.00
#
_symmetry.space_group_name_H-M   'P 1'
#
loop_
_entity.id
_entity.type
_entity.pdbx_description
1 polymer ?
#
loop_
_entity_poly.entity_id
_entity_poly.type
_entity_poly.pdbx_seq_one_letter_code
_entity_poly.pdbx_strand_id
1 'polypeptide(L)'
;MMPRPPSETTDITLFVRTSGEEIARWSRQRIVDALMRETDIDRETADAVSREVEKQIVASGIAVLTASLIRELVDAKLIERGLEQTRKMHARLGFPLYDVRQLISHENKENANIPHGPEGTNLLLAEGVKREYALHEVFSQEVGDAHAAGDIHLHGLGSIDRPYSACLTLEHLKKAGLCLPHSLNAAKPAKHPEVLLAHMVRYSTVLQGHFAAMVAWDGINLSFAPYLAGMSDREIRQFAQMLVYEFSQLTAGRGGQAMFTDIHLYWDIPPHFRELRVVGPGGKEGKRSYADCLPDARRFISALLEVFRRGDATGRPFIFPRPLIHLTESFFLDPQGQYLLELASEAAVEKGNPCFVFDRGGRPSLFGPGFPDTEPGAGLSGARAARSFFLHNVTLNLPRLGYLAGGDDDRLFALLTDRIHLAAQAHLQKKQYLEGLIGLGEEGPLASLVMAVDGEPFLDLAQSVSLVGMVGLHELLMLHRGEGLDGSEEAWRFGLEVVRKLETVTAGLGRRLGIPLLAGQTHAETTSYRFARLDLKYHSPRAGHTVRGNLARGELYYTNSTHLPISVPLDPFARARLEGAFHPHLPAFPITQVWLGEDRPSASLVARFLARIFRETACGCISLSPEFTSCLDCCAVERGLRDACRQCGSVRVEQIAQITQYFSRVSAWNRGKRAELRDRHRGFPPNS
;
A
#
# COMPACT_ATOMS: atom_id res chain seq x y z
N MET A 1 -5.05 -55.48 44.42
CA MET A 1 -4.58 -54.24 45.07
C MET A 1 -5.55 -53.14 44.66
N MET A 2 -6.28 -52.60 45.64
CA MET A 2 -7.39 -51.65 45.44
C MET A 2 -6.94 -50.37 44.72
N PRO A 3 -7.83 -49.68 43.98
CA PRO A 3 -7.55 -48.34 43.47
C PRO A 3 -7.23 -47.43 44.65
N ARG A 4 -6.14 -46.64 44.53
CA ARG A 4 -5.83 -45.56 45.48
C ARG A 4 -7.06 -44.65 45.64
N PRO A 5 -7.41 -44.22 46.86
CA PRO A 5 -8.48 -43.24 47.04
C PRO A 5 -8.06 -41.92 46.36
N PRO A 6 -9.01 -41.14 45.83
CA PRO A 6 -8.70 -39.84 45.24
C PRO A 6 -8.07 -38.96 46.32
N SER A 7 -6.84 -38.50 46.08
CA SER A 7 -6.27 -37.39 46.82
C SER A 7 -7.04 -36.13 46.44
N GLU A 8 -7.64 -35.49 47.44
CA GLU A 8 -8.36 -34.21 47.39
C GLU A 8 -9.78 -34.22 46.79
N THR A 9 -10.75 -33.83 47.62
CA THR A 9 -12.15 -33.57 47.29
C THR A 9 -12.37 -32.40 46.31
N THR A 10 -11.31 -31.70 45.92
CA THR A 10 -11.35 -30.54 45.01
C THR A 10 -11.53 -30.94 43.54
N ASP A 11 -11.15 -32.17 43.16
CA ASP A 11 -11.22 -32.67 41.78
C ASP A 11 -12.64 -33.08 41.31
N ILE A 12 -13.64 -33.10 42.20
CA ILE A 12 -14.91 -33.77 41.93
C ILE A 12 -15.89 -32.93 41.09
N THR A 13 -15.73 -31.61 40.94
CA THR A 13 -16.70 -30.78 40.18
C THR A 13 -16.12 -29.55 39.47
N LEU A 14 -14.84 -29.52 39.12
CA LEU A 14 -14.27 -28.37 38.40
C LEU A 14 -14.44 -28.52 36.89
N PHE A 15 -15.18 -27.60 36.28
CA PHE A 15 -15.46 -27.58 34.85
C PHE A 15 -14.72 -26.43 34.17
N VAL A 16 -14.11 -26.71 33.02
CA VAL A 16 -13.37 -25.76 32.19
C VAL A 16 -14.12 -25.56 30.89
N ARG A 17 -14.42 -24.30 30.56
CA ARG A 17 -14.86 -23.94 29.20
C ARG A 17 -13.66 -23.94 28.27
N THR A 18 -13.68 -24.84 27.29
CA THR A 18 -12.61 -25.03 26.30
C THR A 18 -12.80 -24.11 25.09
N SER A 19 -11.75 -23.98 24.27
CA SER A 19 -11.80 -23.20 23.03
C SER A 19 -12.71 -23.80 21.95
N GLY A 20 -13.06 -25.09 22.04
CA GLY A 20 -14.00 -25.77 21.15
C GLY A 20 -15.46 -25.70 21.59
N GLU A 21 -15.81 -24.72 22.44
CA GLU A 21 -17.15 -24.49 23.02
C GLU A 21 -17.67 -25.62 23.95
N GLU A 22 -16.87 -26.66 24.21
CA GLU A 22 -17.22 -27.73 25.15
C GLU A 22 -16.89 -27.36 26.61
N ILE A 23 -17.72 -27.85 27.53
CA ILE A 23 -17.44 -27.86 28.96
C ILE A 23 -16.78 -29.20 29.30
N ALA A 24 -15.50 -29.16 29.65
CA ALA A 24 -14.74 -30.36 30.01
C ALA A 24 -14.40 -30.38 31.51
N ARG A 25 -14.10 -31.57 32.06
CA ARG A 25 -13.55 -31.68 33.41
C ARG A 25 -12.13 -31.11 33.45
N TRP A 26 -11.77 -30.48 34.57
CA TRP A 26 -10.41 -30.06 34.86
C TRP A 26 -9.43 -31.24 34.74
N SER A 27 -8.27 -30.99 34.13
CA SER A 27 -7.19 -31.96 34.02
C SER A 27 -5.86 -31.24 33.82
N ARG A 28 -4.97 -31.35 34.81
CA ARG A 28 -3.59 -30.81 34.74
C ARG A 28 -2.80 -31.36 33.55
N GLN A 29 -3.06 -32.60 33.15
CA GLN A 29 -2.37 -33.21 32.01
C GLN A 29 -2.55 -32.40 30.72
N ARG A 30 -3.68 -31.69 30.57
CA ARG A 30 -3.93 -30.82 29.41
C ARG A 30 -2.99 -29.62 29.35
N ILE A 31 -2.50 -29.13 30.49
CA ILE A 31 -1.47 -28.07 30.53
C ILE A 31 -0.15 -28.64 29.98
N VAL A 32 0.25 -29.82 30.47
CA VAL A 32 1.47 -30.50 30.00
C VAL A 32 1.39 -30.78 28.50
N ASP A 33 0.28 -31.34 28.03
CA ASP A 33 0.09 -31.67 26.62
C ASP A 33 0.06 -30.42 25.73
N ALA A 34 -0.52 -29.31 26.20
CA ALA A 34 -0.51 -28.05 25.47
C ALA A 34 0.90 -27.47 25.38
N LEU A 35 1.62 -27.39 26.50
CA LEU A 35 3.01 -26.90 26.54
C LEU A 35 3.93 -27.74 25.64
N MET A 36 3.82 -29.06 25.69
CA MET A 36 4.62 -29.98 24.85
C MET A 36 4.28 -29.89 23.36
N ARG A 37 3.04 -29.53 23.01
CA ARG A 37 2.60 -29.41 21.61
C ARG A 37 2.94 -28.07 21.00
N GLU A 38 2.84 -27.02 21.80
CA GLU A 38 2.87 -25.62 21.33
C GLU A 38 4.22 -24.94 21.59
N THR A 39 5.14 -25.58 22.32
CA THR A 39 6.43 -25.01 22.70
C THR A 39 7.53 -26.09 22.71
N ASP A 40 8.79 -25.66 22.78
CA ASP A 40 9.96 -26.54 22.88
C ASP A 40 10.35 -26.94 24.33
N ILE A 41 9.47 -26.74 25.31
CA ILE A 41 9.77 -27.07 26.71
C ILE A 41 9.84 -28.58 26.94
N ASP A 42 10.73 -29.03 27.82
CA ASP A 42 10.81 -30.45 28.17
C ASP A 42 9.65 -30.88 29.09
N ARG A 43 9.38 -32.20 29.10
CA ARG A 43 8.25 -32.77 29.85
C ARG A 43 8.37 -32.58 31.36
N GLU A 44 9.58 -32.60 31.92
CA GLU A 44 9.79 -32.45 33.36
C GLU A 44 9.46 -31.02 33.80
N THR A 45 9.95 -30.04 33.05
CA THR A 45 9.64 -28.62 33.29
C THR A 45 8.16 -28.32 33.05
N ALA A 46 7.55 -28.86 31.99
CA ALA A 46 6.11 -28.74 31.75
C ALA A 46 5.27 -29.32 32.92
N ASP A 47 5.67 -30.48 33.44
CA ASP A 47 5.01 -31.09 34.60
C ASP A 47 5.16 -30.21 35.84
N ALA A 48 6.35 -29.65 36.10
CA ALA A 48 6.58 -28.74 37.21
C ALA A 48 5.71 -27.47 37.14
N VAL A 49 5.67 -26.81 35.97
CA VAL A 49 4.80 -25.65 35.72
C VAL A 49 3.33 -26.00 35.94
N SER A 50 2.88 -27.14 35.42
CA SER A 50 1.49 -27.57 35.57
C SER A 50 1.09 -27.81 37.03
N ARG A 51 2.00 -28.33 37.87
CA ARG A 51 1.76 -28.53 39.32
C ARG A 51 1.64 -27.20 40.06
N GLU A 52 2.43 -26.21 39.69
CA GLU A 52 2.37 -24.87 40.29
C GLU A 52 1.08 -24.15 39.93
N VAL A 53 0.66 -24.25 38.67
CA VAL A 53 -0.62 -23.69 38.20
C VAL A 53 -1.80 -24.38 38.88
N GLU A 54 -1.78 -25.71 39.01
CA GLU A 54 -2.81 -26.46 39.74
C GLU A 54 -2.90 -26.02 41.20
N LYS A 55 -1.77 -25.92 41.90
CA LYS A 55 -1.72 -25.40 43.28
C LYS A 55 -2.30 -23.99 43.38
N GLN A 56 -1.98 -23.11 42.42
CA GLN A 56 -2.50 -21.74 42.39
C GLN A 56 -4.01 -21.69 42.16
N ILE A 57 -4.53 -22.53 41.26
CA ILE A 57 -5.96 -22.65 40.98
C ILE A 57 -6.71 -23.15 42.22
N VAL A 58 -6.22 -24.20 42.87
CA VAL A 58 -6.84 -24.74 44.09
C VAL A 58 -6.81 -23.71 45.21
N ALA A 59 -5.67 -23.03 45.43
CA ALA A 59 -5.53 -22.04 46.49
C ALA A 59 -6.36 -20.76 46.26
N SER A 60 -6.67 -20.42 45.01
CA SER A 60 -7.41 -19.18 44.68
C SER A 60 -8.93 -19.30 44.81
N GLY A 61 -9.48 -20.50 44.98
CA GLY A 61 -10.92 -20.71 45.14
C GLY A 61 -11.76 -20.29 43.93
N ILE A 62 -11.18 -20.30 42.73
CA ILE A 62 -11.85 -19.83 41.50
C ILE A 62 -13.02 -20.76 41.15
N ALA A 63 -14.23 -20.20 41.12
CA ALA A 63 -15.47 -20.96 40.84
C ALA A 63 -15.68 -21.28 39.35
N VAL A 64 -15.12 -20.47 38.43
CA VAL A 64 -15.28 -20.65 36.98
C VAL A 64 -13.92 -20.55 36.31
N LEU A 65 -13.46 -21.67 35.75
CA LEU A 65 -12.24 -21.72 34.97
C LEU A 65 -12.52 -21.68 33.47
N THR A 66 -11.69 -20.92 32.77
CA THR A 66 -11.67 -20.88 31.31
C THR A 66 -10.28 -21.28 30.82
N ALA A 67 -10.20 -21.86 29.63
CA ALA A 67 -8.91 -22.18 29.00
C ALA A 67 -8.00 -20.94 28.91
N SER A 68 -8.58 -19.76 28.65
CA SER A 68 -7.87 -18.47 28.64
C SER A 68 -7.17 -18.17 29.96
N LEU A 69 -7.90 -18.26 31.08
CA LEU A 69 -7.34 -17.97 32.39
C LEU A 69 -6.24 -18.96 32.77
N ILE A 70 -6.45 -20.25 32.47
CA ILE A 70 -5.43 -21.28 32.70
C ILE A 70 -4.15 -20.97 31.91
N ARG A 71 -4.28 -20.56 30.64
CA ARG A 71 -3.14 -20.17 29.79
C ARG A 71 -2.38 -18.99 30.38
N GLU A 72 -3.06 -17.93 30.85
CA GLU A 72 -2.40 -16.79 31.49
C GLU A 72 -1.68 -17.18 32.80
N LEU A 73 -2.25 -18.09 33.59
CA LEU A 73 -1.60 -18.60 34.80
C LEU A 73 -0.33 -19.41 34.46
N VAL A 74 -0.37 -20.20 33.39
CA VAL A 74 0.81 -20.91 32.86
C VAL A 74 1.86 -19.89 32.41
N ASP A 75 1.48 -18.88 31.65
CA ASP A 75 2.39 -17.84 31.15
C ASP A 75 3.06 -17.06 32.28
N ALA A 76 2.31 -16.75 33.34
CA ALA A 76 2.88 -16.14 34.54
C ALA A 76 3.97 -17.03 35.17
N LYS A 77 3.75 -18.34 35.26
CA LYS A 77 4.75 -19.30 35.78
C LYS A 77 5.94 -19.49 34.86
N LEU A 78 5.76 -19.43 33.55
CA LEU A 78 6.87 -19.43 32.60
C LEU A 78 7.76 -18.18 32.80
N ILE A 79 7.17 -17.00 32.99
CA ILE A 79 7.90 -15.76 33.27
C ILE A 79 8.66 -15.82 34.60
N GLU A 80 8.01 -16.30 35.68
CA GLU A 80 8.67 -16.47 36.99
C GLU A 80 9.91 -17.38 36.91
N ARG A 81 9.95 -18.29 35.95
CA ARG A 81 11.05 -19.23 35.69
C ARG A 81 12.08 -18.70 34.67
N GLY A 82 11.93 -17.47 34.18
CA GLY A 82 12.79 -16.88 33.15
C GLY A 82 12.61 -17.49 31.75
N LEU A 83 11.52 -18.23 31.52
CA LEU A 83 11.24 -18.93 30.26
C LEU A 83 10.46 -18.03 29.29
N GLU A 84 11.00 -16.85 28.99
CA GLU A 84 10.32 -15.84 28.18
C GLU A 84 10.04 -16.30 26.75
N GLN A 85 10.94 -17.07 26.14
CA GLN A 85 10.74 -17.61 24.79
C GLN A 85 9.62 -18.66 24.75
N THR A 86 9.56 -19.55 25.75
CA THR A 86 8.47 -20.50 25.91
C THR A 86 7.13 -19.79 26.09
N ARG A 87 7.10 -18.72 26.89
CA ARG A 87 5.90 -17.88 27.04
C ARG A 87 5.49 -17.24 25.72
N LYS A 88 6.44 -16.76 24.90
CA LYS A 88 6.13 -16.18 23.58
C LYS A 88 5.44 -17.21 22.66
N MET A 89 5.93 -18.45 22.63
CA MET A 89 5.31 -19.53 21.84
C MET A 89 3.92 -19.93 22.34
N HIS A 90 3.70 -19.93 23.66
CA HIS A 90 2.42 -20.29 24.26
C HIS A 90 1.38 -19.14 24.26
N ALA A 91 1.78 -17.94 23.84
CA ALA A 91 0.97 -16.73 23.92
C ALA A 91 -0.34 -16.86 23.13
N ARG A 92 -1.41 -16.26 23.67
CA ARG A 92 -2.68 -16.15 22.98
C ARG A 92 -2.78 -14.84 22.20
N LEU A 93 -3.09 -14.94 20.91
CA LEU A 93 -3.39 -13.80 20.07
C LEU A 93 -4.91 -13.55 20.01
N GLY A 94 -5.33 -12.28 20.07
CA GLY A 94 -6.73 -11.90 19.99
C GLY A 94 -7.00 -10.51 20.52
N PHE A 95 -8.28 -10.13 20.50
CA PHE A 95 -8.75 -8.85 21.01
C PHE A 95 -9.56 -9.03 22.31
N PRO A 96 -9.49 -8.06 23.23
CA PRO A 96 -10.50 -7.92 24.28
C PRO A 96 -11.92 -7.88 23.70
N LEU A 97 -12.88 -8.50 24.38
CA LEU A 97 -14.29 -8.52 23.94
C LEU A 97 -14.86 -7.12 23.73
N TYR A 98 -14.44 -6.15 24.55
CA TYR A 98 -14.83 -4.75 24.41
C TYR A 98 -14.39 -4.20 23.04
N ASP A 99 -13.13 -4.41 22.65
CA ASP A 99 -12.59 -3.90 21.39
C ASP A 99 -13.25 -4.56 20.18
N VAL A 100 -13.51 -5.87 20.23
CA VAL A 100 -14.27 -6.57 19.18
C VAL A 100 -15.64 -5.93 18.99
N ARG A 101 -16.36 -5.63 20.10
CA ARG A 101 -17.66 -4.95 20.02
C ARG A 101 -17.55 -3.57 19.40
N GLN A 102 -16.50 -2.80 19.73
CA GLN A 102 -16.27 -1.48 19.16
C GLN A 102 -15.96 -1.56 17.66
N LEU A 103 -15.08 -2.46 17.24
CA LEU A 103 -14.70 -2.66 15.83
C LEU A 103 -15.88 -3.10 14.96
N ILE A 104 -16.82 -3.87 15.50
CA ILE A 104 -18.03 -4.27 14.78
C ILE A 104 -19.03 -3.12 14.71
N SER A 105 -19.23 -2.39 15.82
CA SER A 105 -20.32 -1.41 15.94
C SER A 105 -20.01 -0.04 15.34
N HIS A 106 -18.73 0.29 15.15
CA HIS A 106 -18.31 1.62 14.70
C HIS A 106 -17.35 1.55 13.51
N GLU A 107 -17.48 2.51 12.60
CA GLU A 107 -16.59 2.66 11.44
C GLU A 107 -15.14 2.93 11.90
N ASN A 108 -14.21 2.11 11.40
CA ASN A 108 -12.78 2.33 11.57
C ASN A 108 -12.29 3.38 10.55
N LYS A 109 -11.53 4.37 11.03
CA LYS A 109 -11.02 5.48 10.19
C LYS A 109 -9.51 5.45 10.00
N GLU A 110 -8.83 4.36 10.35
CA GLU A 110 -7.41 4.19 10.06
C GLU A 110 -7.21 3.99 8.55
N ASN A 111 -7.98 3.11 7.91
CA ASN A 111 -7.90 2.88 6.47
C ASN A 111 -9.20 3.35 5.79
N ALA A 112 -9.13 4.43 5.00
CA ALA A 112 -10.31 5.04 4.39
C ALA A 112 -10.97 4.17 3.30
N ASN A 113 -10.37 3.03 2.96
CA ASN A 113 -10.82 2.12 1.90
C ASN A 113 -11.53 0.87 2.43
N ILE A 114 -11.58 0.68 3.75
CA ILE A 114 -12.32 -0.43 4.35
C ILE A 114 -13.72 0.10 4.64
N PRO A 115 -14.76 -0.35 3.90
CA PRO A 115 -16.13 0.04 4.20
C PRO A 115 -16.57 -0.54 5.54
N HIS A 116 -17.49 0.14 6.23
CA HIS A 116 -18.11 -0.40 7.43
C HIS A 116 -19.21 -1.40 7.03
N GLY A 117 -18.86 -2.68 7.02
CA GLY A 117 -19.76 -3.80 6.77
C GLY A 117 -19.14 -5.11 7.27
N PRO A 118 -19.87 -6.24 7.19
CA PRO A 118 -19.41 -7.52 7.73
C PRO A 118 -18.00 -7.91 7.25
N GLU A 119 -17.71 -7.78 5.95
CA GLU A 119 -16.39 -8.11 5.42
C GLU A 119 -15.31 -7.12 5.83
N GLY A 120 -15.64 -5.83 5.96
CA GLY A 120 -14.73 -4.84 6.54
C GLY A 120 -14.36 -5.19 7.99
N THR A 121 -15.33 -5.60 8.81
CA THR A 121 -15.09 -5.98 10.21
C THR A 121 -14.31 -7.29 10.33
N ASN A 122 -14.59 -8.28 9.47
CA ASN A 122 -13.82 -9.53 9.38
C ASN A 122 -12.35 -9.23 9.06
N LEU A 123 -12.11 -8.35 8.08
CA LEU A 123 -10.77 -7.94 7.69
C LEU A 123 -10.03 -7.27 8.85
N LEU A 124 -10.66 -6.30 9.53
CA LEU A 124 -10.04 -5.59 10.66
C LEU A 124 -9.65 -6.53 11.82
N LEU A 125 -10.51 -7.49 12.14
CA LEU A 125 -10.24 -8.49 13.18
C LEU A 125 -9.11 -9.45 12.76
N ALA A 126 -9.14 -9.94 11.52
CA ALA A 126 -8.08 -10.78 10.99
C ALA A 126 -6.73 -10.05 10.94
N GLU A 127 -6.72 -8.80 10.48
CA GLU A 127 -5.52 -7.97 10.41
C GLU A 127 -4.92 -7.69 11.78
N GLY A 128 -5.75 -7.49 12.82
CA GLY A 128 -5.25 -7.32 14.17
C GLY A 128 -4.54 -8.55 14.71
N VAL A 129 -5.14 -9.73 14.55
CA VAL A 129 -4.52 -10.99 14.98
C VAL A 129 -3.23 -11.26 14.21
N LYS A 130 -3.23 -11.03 12.89
CA LYS A 130 -2.03 -11.19 12.05
C LYS A 130 -0.93 -10.18 12.40
N ARG A 131 -1.28 -8.97 12.81
CA ARG A 131 -0.32 -7.96 13.27
C ARG A 131 0.40 -8.40 14.55
N GLU A 132 -0.35 -8.90 15.54
CA GLU A 132 0.24 -9.43 16.77
C GLU A 132 1.11 -10.64 16.46
N TYR A 133 0.64 -11.58 15.63
CA TYR A 133 1.44 -12.71 15.15
C TYR A 133 2.75 -12.26 14.50
N ALA A 134 2.70 -11.27 13.61
CA ALA A 134 3.88 -10.74 12.93
C ALA A 134 4.92 -10.18 13.92
N LEU A 135 4.47 -9.39 14.90
CA LEU A 135 5.36 -8.77 15.88
C LEU A 135 5.91 -9.78 16.90
N HIS A 136 5.20 -10.88 17.13
CA HIS A 136 5.63 -11.95 18.04
C HIS A 136 6.56 -12.98 17.40
N GLU A 137 6.27 -13.39 16.16
CA GLU A 137 6.90 -14.55 15.52
C GLU A 137 7.78 -14.18 14.32
N VAL A 138 7.37 -13.20 13.51
CA VAL A 138 8.05 -12.90 12.24
C VAL A 138 9.22 -11.94 12.44
N PHE A 139 9.02 -10.90 13.25
CA PHE A 139 10.04 -9.87 13.47
C PHE A 139 10.78 -10.08 14.79
N SER A 140 12.06 -9.72 14.81
CA SER A 140 12.81 -9.66 16.07
C SER A 140 12.22 -8.62 17.01
N GLN A 141 12.45 -8.80 18.31
CA GLN A 141 12.01 -7.85 19.33
C GLN A 141 12.50 -6.42 19.05
N GLU A 142 13.74 -6.26 18.59
CA GLU A 142 14.29 -4.95 18.21
C GLU A 142 13.47 -4.25 17.11
N VAL A 143 13.11 -4.99 16.05
CA VAL A 143 12.28 -4.46 14.94
C VAL A 143 10.86 -4.17 15.42
N GLY A 144 10.28 -5.07 16.23
CA GLY A 144 8.95 -4.89 16.82
C GLY A 144 8.86 -3.68 17.74
N ASP A 145 9.86 -3.50 18.61
CA ASP A 145 9.96 -2.38 19.56
C ASP A 145 10.12 -1.05 18.82
N ALA A 146 10.96 -1.01 17.78
CA ALA A 146 11.14 0.19 16.96
C ALA A 146 9.87 0.54 16.16
N HIS A 147 9.12 -0.46 15.69
CA HIS A 147 7.79 -0.23 15.13
C HIS A 147 6.86 0.39 16.18
N ALA A 148 6.74 -0.24 17.35
CA ALA A 148 5.85 0.17 18.43
C ALA A 148 6.16 1.58 18.97
N ALA A 149 7.45 1.92 19.12
CA ALA A 149 7.93 3.22 19.57
C ALA A 149 7.77 4.33 18.52
N GLY A 150 7.65 3.95 17.24
CA GLY A 150 7.50 4.88 16.12
C GLY A 150 8.81 5.36 15.51
N ASP A 151 9.91 4.64 15.71
CA ASP A 151 11.16 4.85 14.99
C ASP A 151 11.03 4.46 13.51
N ILE A 152 10.33 3.35 13.26
CA ILE A 152 9.99 2.85 11.93
C ILE A 152 8.50 2.49 11.85
N HIS A 153 8.00 2.26 10.64
CA HIS A 153 6.66 1.75 10.40
C HIS A 153 6.72 0.60 9.39
N LEU A 154 6.33 -0.59 9.85
CA LEU A 154 6.20 -1.79 9.02
C LEU A 154 4.83 -1.74 8.36
N HIS A 155 4.78 -1.63 7.03
CA HIS A 155 3.52 -1.60 6.29
C HIS A 155 2.99 -3.03 6.08
N GLY A 156 1.67 -3.18 6.05
CA GLY A 156 1.03 -4.46 5.74
C GLY A 156 1.17 -5.53 6.83
N LEU A 157 1.41 -5.16 8.10
CA LEU A 157 1.49 -6.13 9.21
C LEU A 157 0.25 -7.01 9.36
N GLY A 158 -0.95 -6.45 9.09
CA GLY A 158 -2.19 -7.23 9.10
C GLY A 158 -2.33 -8.22 7.94
N SER A 159 -1.42 -8.17 6.97
CA SER A 159 -1.30 -9.06 5.82
C SER A 159 0.12 -9.64 5.75
N ILE A 160 0.66 -10.06 6.89
CA ILE A 160 2.05 -10.54 7.00
C ILE A 160 2.36 -11.76 6.13
N ASP A 161 1.35 -12.52 5.75
CA ASP A 161 1.40 -13.66 4.83
C ASP A 161 1.41 -13.27 3.35
N ARG A 162 1.38 -11.97 3.01
CA ARG A 162 1.32 -11.46 1.64
C ARG A 162 2.57 -10.65 1.28
N PRO A 163 3.07 -10.72 0.03
CA PRO A 163 3.92 -9.66 -0.53
C PRO A 163 3.18 -8.32 -0.57
N TYR A 164 3.92 -7.23 -0.81
CA TYR A 164 3.36 -5.88 -0.72
C TYR A 164 2.54 -5.48 -1.95
N SER A 165 3.16 -5.37 -3.13
CA SER A 165 2.49 -4.91 -4.36
C SER A 165 3.01 -5.65 -5.59
N ALA A 166 2.28 -5.59 -6.70
CA ALA A 166 2.69 -6.12 -8.00
C ALA A 166 2.38 -5.15 -9.14
N CYS A 167 3.18 -5.18 -10.21
CA CYS A 167 2.89 -4.56 -11.50
C CYS A 167 3.04 -5.61 -12.60
N LEU A 168 1.99 -5.83 -13.39
CA LEU A 168 1.87 -6.99 -14.28
C LEU A 168 1.43 -6.59 -15.68
N THR A 169 1.96 -7.23 -16.71
CA THR A 169 1.36 -7.17 -18.05
C THR A 169 0.24 -8.21 -18.22
N LEU A 170 -0.67 -7.98 -19.17
CA LEU A 170 -1.71 -8.97 -19.51
C LEU A 170 -1.20 -10.15 -20.32
N GLU A 171 0.06 -10.15 -20.77
CA GLU A 171 0.60 -11.18 -21.65
C GLU A 171 0.51 -12.57 -21.04
N HIS A 172 0.70 -12.67 -19.72
CA HIS A 172 0.49 -13.92 -18.99
C HIS A 172 -0.94 -14.46 -19.16
N LEU A 173 -1.97 -13.63 -18.89
CA LEU A 173 -3.37 -14.03 -19.01
C LEU A 173 -3.77 -14.33 -20.46
N LYS A 174 -3.16 -13.64 -21.42
CA LYS A 174 -3.39 -13.87 -22.85
C LYS A 174 -2.87 -15.24 -23.29
N LYS A 175 -1.79 -15.76 -22.67
CA LYS A 175 -1.26 -17.11 -22.93
C LYS A 175 -1.95 -18.20 -22.10
N ALA A 176 -2.17 -17.93 -20.82
CA ALA A 176 -2.67 -18.88 -19.84
C ALA A 176 -4.19 -19.05 -19.86
N GLY A 177 -4.93 -18.00 -20.23
CA GLY A 177 -6.33 -17.88 -19.83
C GLY A 177 -6.45 -17.66 -18.33
N LEU A 178 -7.46 -18.28 -17.69
CA LEU A 178 -7.67 -18.21 -16.24
C LEU A 178 -7.77 -19.63 -15.69
N CYS A 179 -6.65 -20.17 -15.21
CA CYS A 179 -6.54 -21.47 -14.58
C CYS A 179 -5.85 -21.28 -13.22
N LEU A 180 -6.61 -21.39 -12.14
CA LEU A 180 -6.14 -21.07 -10.78
C LEU A 180 -6.08 -22.34 -9.92
N PRO A 181 -5.11 -22.43 -9.00
CA PRO A 181 -5.05 -23.47 -7.99
C PRO A 181 -6.36 -23.53 -7.21
N HIS A 182 -6.82 -24.76 -6.95
CA HIS A 182 -8.06 -25.05 -6.23
C HIS A 182 -9.36 -24.54 -6.91
N SER A 183 -9.31 -24.01 -8.13
CA SER A 183 -10.51 -23.72 -8.91
C SER A 183 -11.01 -24.97 -9.63
N LEU A 184 -12.29 -25.29 -9.48
CA LEU A 184 -12.93 -26.38 -10.22
C LEU A 184 -13.05 -26.10 -11.72
N ASN A 185 -13.10 -24.81 -12.10
CA ASN A 185 -13.29 -24.36 -13.48
C ASN A 185 -12.05 -23.64 -13.99
N ALA A 186 -11.76 -23.82 -15.28
CA ALA A 186 -10.69 -23.11 -15.99
C ALA A 186 -11.22 -22.47 -17.27
N ALA A 187 -10.67 -21.32 -17.64
CA ALA A 187 -10.97 -20.63 -18.89
C ALA A 187 -9.74 -20.64 -19.81
N LYS A 188 -9.93 -21.05 -21.08
CA LYS A 188 -8.90 -20.95 -22.12
C LYS A 188 -8.60 -19.48 -22.47
N PRO A 189 -7.45 -19.18 -23.11
CA PRO A 189 -7.15 -17.85 -23.62
C PRO A 189 -8.31 -17.16 -24.33
N ALA A 190 -8.54 -15.90 -23.97
CA ALA A 190 -9.65 -15.10 -24.48
C ALA A 190 -9.54 -14.90 -26.00
N LYS A 191 -10.67 -14.97 -26.71
CA LYS A 191 -10.74 -14.68 -28.17
C LYS A 191 -11.31 -13.30 -28.50
N HIS A 192 -11.90 -12.64 -27.51
CA HIS A 192 -12.58 -11.35 -27.65
C HIS A 192 -12.15 -10.42 -26.51
N PRO A 193 -12.07 -9.09 -26.74
CA PRO A 193 -11.58 -8.14 -25.76
C PRO A 193 -12.40 -8.16 -24.46
N GLU A 194 -13.72 -8.38 -24.54
CA GLU A 194 -14.63 -8.45 -23.41
C GLU A 194 -14.33 -9.64 -22.49
N VAL A 195 -13.96 -10.78 -23.10
CA VAL A 195 -13.55 -11.98 -22.34
C VAL A 195 -12.18 -11.77 -21.69
N LEU A 196 -11.26 -11.11 -22.37
CA LEU A 196 -9.95 -10.76 -21.80
C LEU A 196 -10.10 -9.79 -20.62
N LEU A 197 -10.98 -8.80 -20.74
CA LEU A 197 -11.32 -7.91 -19.63
C LEU A 197 -11.91 -8.71 -18.46
N ALA A 198 -12.85 -9.63 -18.71
CA ALA A 198 -13.40 -10.46 -17.66
C ALA A 198 -12.32 -11.31 -16.96
N HIS A 199 -11.33 -11.83 -17.69
CA HIS A 199 -10.17 -12.53 -17.10
C HIS A 199 -9.33 -11.58 -16.25
N MET A 200 -8.98 -10.40 -16.78
CA MET A 200 -8.21 -9.38 -16.08
C MET A 200 -8.87 -8.97 -14.75
N VAL A 201 -10.17 -8.64 -14.77
CA VAL A 201 -10.94 -8.24 -13.59
C VAL A 201 -10.94 -9.35 -12.54
N ARG A 202 -11.30 -10.59 -12.93
CA ARG A 202 -11.33 -11.74 -12.02
C ARG A 202 -9.96 -12.09 -11.47
N TYR A 203 -8.91 -12.00 -12.28
CA TYR A 203 -7.56 -12.28 -11.83
C TYR A 203 -7.07 -11.20 -10.86
N SER A 204 -7.36 -9.92 -11.14
CA SER A 204 -7.08 -8.82 -10.19
C SER A 204 -7.73 -9.10 -8.83
N THR A 205 -8.97 -9.60 -8.84
CA THR A 205 -9.74 -9.99 -7.66
C THR A 205 -9.07 -11.13 -6.87
N VAL A 206 -8.39 -12.06 -7.55
CA VAL A 206 -7.59 -13.10 -6.89
C VAL A 206 -6.31 -12.51 -6.30
N LEU A 207 -5.59 -11.71 -7.08
CA LEU A 207 -4.33 -11.09 -6.67
C LEU A 207 -4.50 -10.15 -5.46
N GLN A 208 -5.63 -9.44 -5.36
CA GLN A 208 -5.94 -8.62 -4.18
C GLN A 208 -5.94 -9.44 -2.87
N GLY A 209 -6.28 -10.73 -2.92
CA GLY A 209 -6.19 -11.61 -1.76
C GLY A 209 -4.76 -12.05 -1.42
N HIS A 210 -3.81 -11.81 -2.32
CA HIS A 210 -2.42 -12.28 -2.24
C HIS A 210 -1.41 -11.14 -2.07
N PHE A 211 -1.78 -9.89 -2.30
CA PHE A 211 -0.94 -8.70 -2.09
C PHE A 211 -1.54 -7.78 -1.03
N ALA A 212 -0.70 -7.12 -0.24
CA ALA A 212 -1.13 -6.22 0.84
C ALA A 212 -1.55 -4.83 0.36
N ALA A 213 -1.10 -4.42 -0.84
CA ALA A 213 -1.29 -3.09 -1.40
C ALA A 213 -1.67 -3.17 -2.89
N MET A 214 -1.03 -2.37 -3.75
CA MET A 214 -1.45 -2.12 -5.12
C MET A 214 -1.19 -3.32 -6.05
N VAL A 215 -2.14 -3.60 -6.93
CA VAL A 215 -1.95 -4.43 -8.13
C VAL A 215 -2.08 -3.53 -9.36
N ALA A 216 -0.96 -3.21 -9.99
CA ALA A 216 -0.91 -2.42 -11.22
C ALA A 216 -0.93 -3.31 -12.45
N TRP A 217 -1.51 -2.77 -13.52
CA TRP A 217 -1.51 -3.38 -14.83
C TRP A 217 -0.77 -2.52 -15.84
N ASP A 218 0.30 -3.08 -16.38
CA ASP A 218 1.22 -2.39 -17.26
C ASP A 218 0.82 -2.49 -18.74
N GLY A 219 0.95 -1.38 -19.46
CA GLY A 219 0.67 -1.28 -20.91
C GLY A 219 -0.68 -1.85 -21.32
N ILE A 220 -1.76 -1.49 -20.61
CA ILE A 220 -3.11 -2.02 -20.85
C ILE A 220 -3.58 -1.71 -22.27
N ASN A 221 -3.37 -0.48 -22.73
CA ASN A 221 -3.79 -0.09 -24.07
C ASN A 221 -3.04 -0.86 -25.17
N LEU A 222 -1.75 -1.17 -24.95
CA LEU A 222 -0.94 -1.98 -25.86
C LEU A 222 -1.41 -3.45 -25.84
N SER A 223 -1.62 -3.99 -24.64
CA SER A 223 -2.00 -5.39 -24.44
C SER A 223 -3.35 -5.73 -25.07
N PHE A 224 -4.33 -4.82 -25.02
CA PHE A 224 -5.64 -4.97 -25.65
C PHE A 224 -5.65 -4.66 -27.14
N ALA A 225 -4.74 -3.85 -27.66
CA ALA A 225 -4.76 -3.41 -29.07
C ALA A 225 -4.92 -4.54 -30.11
N PRO A 226 -4.28 -5.73 -29.98
CA PRO A 226 -4.51 -6.85 -30.90
C PRO A 226 -5.95 -7.38 -30.93
N TYR A 227 -6.72 -7.17 -29.86
CA TYR A 227 -8.12 -7.58 -29.74
C TYR A 227 -9.09 -6.52 -30.26
N LEU A 228 -8.62 -5.28 -30.41
CA LEU A 228 -9.41 -4.14 -30.88
C LEU A 228 -9.29 -3.90 -32.40
N ALA A 229 -8.38 -4.63 -33.06
CA ALA A 229 -8.16 -4.51 -34.50
C ALA A 229 -9.45 -4.76 -35.29
N GLY A 230 -9.83 -3.78 -36.11
CA GLY A 230 -11.05 -3.83 -36.93
C GLY A 230 -12.33 -3.39 -36.24
N MET A 231 -12.31 -3.10 -34.93
CA MET A 231 -13.46 -2.50 -34.24
C MET A 231 -13.63 -1.04 -34.62
N SER A 232 -14.88 -0.57 -34.67
CA SER A 232 -15.24 0.83 -34.86
C SER A 232 -14.97 1.67 -33.61
N ASP A 233 -14.87 2.99 -33.76
CA ASP A 233 -14.67 3.90 -32.62
C ASP A 233 -15.84 3.86 -31.62
N ARG A 234 -17.04 3.48 -32.06
CA ARG A 234 -18.19 3.26 -31.16
C ARG A 234 -17.96 2.04 -30.28
N GLU A 235 -17.50 0.94 -30.85
CA GLU A 235 -17.24 -0.30 -30.11
C GLU A 235 -16.06 -0.13 -29.15
N ILE A 236 -14.99 0.55 -29.56
CA ILE A 236 -13.85 0.84 -28.67
C ILE A 236 -14.27 1.74 -27.49
N ARG A 237 -15.11 2.76 -27.73
CA ARG A 237 -15.65 3.60 -26.63
C ARG A 237 -16.53 2.81 -25.67
N GLN A 238 -17.36 1.89 -26.18
CA GLN A 238 -18.17 1.01 -25.34
C GLN A 238 -17.28 0.07 -24.52
N PHE A 239 -16.23 -0.47 -25.11
CA PHE A 239 -15.27 -1.33 -24.43
C PHE A 239 -14.48 -0.58 -23.34
N ALA A 240 -14.03 0.65 -23.63
CA ALA A 240 -13.39 1.53 -22.65
C ALA A 240 -14.30 1.83 -21.46
N GLN A 241 -15.58 2.11 -21.72
CA GLN A 241 -16.57 2.28 -20.66
C GLN A 241 -16.68 1.03 -19.79
N MET A 242 -16.79 -0.15 -20.42
CA MET A 242 -16.88 -1.42 -19.68
C MET A 242 -15.66 -1.64 -18.78
N LEU A 243 -14.43 -1.41 -19.28
CA LEU A 243 -13.20 -1.55 -18.48
C LEU A 243 -13.23 -0.68 -17.23
N VAL A 244 -13.52 0.62 -17.38
CA VAL A 244 -13.51 1.55 -16.25
C VAL A 244 -14.60 1.18 -15.24
N TYR A 245 -15.81 0.83 -15.71
CA TYR A 245 -16.93 0.51 -14.84
C TYR A 245 -16.71 -0.79 -14.05
N GLU A 246 -16.26 -1.86 -14.71
CA GLU A 246 -15.97 -3.14 -14.06
C GLU A 246 -14.99 -2.97 -12.89
N PHE A 247 -13.88 -2.25 -13.10
CA PHE A 247 -12.91 -1.98 -12.04
C PHE A 247 -13.44 -1.05 -10.96
N SER A 248 -14.18 0.00 -11.32
CA SER A 248 -14.73 0.95 -10.35
C SER A 248 -15.74 0.33 -9.38
N GLN A 249 -16.41 -0.73 -9.81
CA GLN A 249 -17.46 -1.41 -9.03
C GLN A 249 -16.95 -2.59 -8.20
N LEU A 250 -15.69 -3.03 -8.37
CA LEU A 250 -15.09 -4.13 -7.61
C LEU A 250 -15.15 -3.91 -6.09
N THR A 251 -14.92 -2.68 -5.65
CA THR A 251 -14.96 -2.30 -4.23
C THR A 251 -16.32 -2.58 -3.59
N ALA A 252 -17.41 -2.26 -4.30
CA ALA A 252 -18.77 -2.48 -3.78
C ALA A 252 -19.18 -3.95 -3.81
N GLY A 253 -18.71 -4.72 -4.82
CA GLY A 253 -19.12 -6.10 -5.02
C GLY A 253 -18.63 -7.10 -3.96
N ARG A 254 -17.47 -6.84 -3.34
CA ARG A 254 -16.89 -7.73 -2.32
C ARG A 254 -17.16 -7.33 -0.87
N GLY A 255 -17.55 -6.08 -0.61
CA GLY A 255 -17.76 -5.56 0.75
C GLY A 255 -16.51 -5.44 1.62
N GLY A 256 -15.34 -5.88 1.15
CA GLY A 256 -14.03 -5.71 1.79
C GLY A 256 -13.30 -4.43 1.33
N GLN A 257 -11.98 -4.38 1.53
CA GLN A 257 -11.17 -3.24 1.09
C GLN A 257 -11.27 -3.01 -0.42
N ALA A 258 -11.30 -1.74 -0.84
CA ALA A 258 -11.15 -1.38 -2.25
C ALA A 258 -9.86 -1.96 -2.86
N MET A 259 -9.93 -2.41 -4.11
CA MET A 259 -8.74 -2.88 -4.81
C MET A 259 -7.98 -1.69 -5.39
N PHE A 260 -6.81 -1.41 -4.83
CA PHE A 260 -5.87 -0.45 -5.39
C PHE A 260 -5.35 -0.93 -6.74
N THR A 261 -5.91 -0.39 -7.81
CA THR A 261 -5.54 -0.74 -9.18
C THR A 261 -5.06 0.48 -9.94
N ASP A 262 -3.85 0.39 -10.48
CA ASP A 262 -3.32 1.34 -11.45
C ASP A 262 -3.34 0.69 -12.84
N ILE A 263 -3.62 1.47 -13.87
CA ILE A 263 -3.47 1.07 -15.27
C ILE A 263 -2.48 2.01 -15.95
N HIS A 264 -1.44 1.45 -16.52
CA HIS A 264 -0.42 2.19 -17.26
C HIS A 264 -0.79 2.28 -18.73
N LEU A 265 -0.71 3.50 -19.26
CA LEU A 265 -1.12 3.86 -20.60
C LEU A 265 0.06 4.50 -21.33
N TYR A 266 0.41 3.93 -22.48
CA TYR A 266 1.54 4.40 -23.28
C TYR A 266 1.10 4.87 -24.67
N TRP A 267 1.50 6.08 -25.03
CA TRP A 267 1.31 6.60 -26.39
C TRP A 267 2.27 6.00 -27.42
N ASP A 268 3.46 5.63 -26.96
CA ASP A 268 4.56 5.04 -27.74
C ASP A 268 4.93 3.67 -27.15
N ILE A 269 5.74 2.88 -27.85
CA ILE A 269 6.15 1.57 -27.34
C ILE A 269 7.29 1.72 -26.32
N PRO A 270 7.07 1.42 -25.03
CA PRO A 270 8.12 1.48 -24.02
C PRO A 270 9.16 0.35 -24.25
N PRO A 271 10.41 0.50 -23.77
CA PRO A 271 11.50 -0.42 -24.10
C PRO A 271 11.17 -1.91 -23.87
N HIS A 272 10.59 -2.23 -22.72
CA HIS A 272 10.24 -3.61 -22.34
C HIS A 272 9.15 -4.22 -23.24
N PHE A 273 8.27 -3.43 -23.86
CA PHE A 273 7.28 -3.93 -24.84
C PHE A 273 7.87 -4.17 -26.24
N ARG A 274 9.04 -3.62 -26.56
CA ARG A 274 9.68 -3.83 -27.88
C ARG A 274 10.17 -5.26 -28.06
N GLU A 275 10.57 -5.89 -26.97
CA GLU A 275 11.10 -7.26 -26.96
C GLU A 275 10.00 -8.31 -26.80
N LEU A 276 8.78 -7.90 -26.42
CA LEU A 276 7.64 -8.80 -26.26
C LEU A 276 7.04 -9.18 -27.62
N ARG A 277 6.77 -10.48 -27.78
CA ARG A 277 5.94 -10.97 -28.89
C ARG A 277 4.48 -10.65 -28.62
N VAL A 278 3.78 -10.21 -29.65
CA VAL A 278 2.33 -9.97 -29.55
C VAL A 278 1.59 -11.29 -29.39
N VAL A 279 0.90 -11.44 -28.27
CA VAL A 279 -0.07 -12.52 -28.07
C VAL A 279 -1.45 -12.00 -28.47
N GLY A 280 -2.01 -12.54 -29.55
CA GLY A 280 -3.33 -12.15 -30.05
C GLY A 280 -4.47 -12.98 -29.47
N PRO A 281 -5.69 -12.78 -30.00
CA PRO A 281 -6.87 -13.58 -29.67
C PRO A 281 -6.63 -15.09 -29.69
N GLY A 282 -7.08 -15.76 -28.63
CA GLY A 282 -6.95 -17.20 -28.43
C GLY A 282 -5.55 -17.65 -28.03
N GLY A 283 -4.71 -16.75 -27.52
CA GLY A 283 -3.34 -17.04 -27.09
C GLY A 283 -2.35 -17.28 -28.24
N LYS A 284 -2.69 -16.82 -29.44
CA LYS A 284 -1.88 -17.04 -30.65
C LYS A 284 -0.76 -16.02 -30.72
N GLU A 285 0.49 -16.46 -30.69
CA GLU A 285 1.64 -15.60 -31.01
C GLU A 285 1.65 -15.30 -32.52
N GLY A 286 1.70 -14.01 -32.86
CA GLY A 286 1.75 -13.54 -34.24
C GLY A 286 3.15 -13.12 -34.69
N LYS A 287 3.29 -12.78 -35.97
CA LYS A 287 4.49 -12.10 -36.51
C LYS A 287 4.46 -10.58 -36.30
N ARG A 288 3.33 -10.03 -35.86
CA ARG A 288 3.16 -8.60 -35.58
C ARG A 288 3.91 -8.21 -34.32
N SER A 289 4.45 -7.01 -34.33
CA SER A 289 4.99 -6.31 -33.16
C SER A 289 3.91 -5.44 -32.49
N TYR A 290 4.15 -4.99 -31.26
CA TYR A 290 3.26 -4.02 -30.62
C TYR A 290 3.24 -2.67 -31.36
N ALA A 291 4.32 -2.32 -32.07
CA ALA A 291 4.35 -1.15 -32.94
C ALA A 291 3.29 -1.21 -34.05
N ASP A 292 3.04 -2.40 -34.62
CA ASP A 292 1.99 -2.60 -35.64
C ASP A 292 0.56 -2.45 -35.07
N CYS A 293 0.40 -2.47 -33.76
CA CYS A 293 -0.89 -2.36 -33.07
C CYS A 293 -1.12 -0.95 -32.49
N LEU A 294 -0.16 -0.04 -32.66
CA LEU A 294 -0.19 1.29 -32.07
C LEU A 294 -1.41 2.14 -32.46
N PRO A 295 -1.93 2.10 -33.70
CA PRO A 295 -3.14 2.85 -34.05
C PRO A 295 -4.34 2.48 -33.17
N ASP A 296 -4.59 1.18 -32.95
CA ASP A 296 -5.69 0.72 -32.09
C ASP A 296 -5.41 1.02 -30.61
N ALA A 297 -4.16 0.92 -30.17
CA ALA A 297 -3.75 1.29 -28.82
C ALA A 297 -4.01 2.78 -28.51
N ARG A 298 -3.70 3.68 -29.46
CA ARG A 298 -3.92 5.13 -29.35
C ARG A 298 -5.40 5.47 -29.37
N ARG A 299 -6.19 4.86 -30.25
CA ARG A 299 -7.67 4.97 -30.26
C ARG A 299 -8.27 4.58 -28.91
N PHE A 300 -7.74 3.52 -28.30
CA PHE A 300 -8.22 3.04 -27.01
C PHE A 300 -7.86 3.96 -25.84
N ILE A 301 -6.66 4.54 -25.80
CA ILE A 301 -6.32 5.54 -24.75
C ILE A 301 -7.29 6.74 -24.83
N SER A 302 -7.53 7.29 -26.03
CA SER A 302 -8.46 8.41 -26.20
C SER A 302 -9.87 8.05 -25.68
N ALA A 303 -10.36 6.86 -26.00
CA ALA A 303 -11.64 6.36 -25.51
C ALA A 303 -11.69 6.22 -23.98
N LEU A 304 -10.62 5.73 -23.34
CA LEU A 304 -10.52 5.66 -21.88
C LEU A 304 -10.58 7.06 -21.25
N LEU A 305 -9.84 8.02 -21.80
CA LEU A 305 -9.82 9.39 -21.26
C LEU A 305 -11.17 10.08 -21.39
N GLU A 306 -11.93 9.83 -22.46
CA GLU A 306 -13.30 10.32 -22.58
C GLU A 306 -14.21 9.79 -21.46
N VAL A 307 -14.06 8.51 -21.08
CA VAL A 307 -14.81 7.91 -19.98
C VAL A 307 -14.41 8.54 -18.65
N PHE A 308 -13.10 8.64 -18.38
CA PHE A 308 -12.60 9.28 -17.16
C PHE A 308 -13.05 10.74 -17.04
N ARG A 309 -13.04 11.50 -18.14
CA ARG A 309 -13.48 12.90 -18.18
C ARG A 309 -14.95 13.08 -17.81
N ARG A 310 -15.81 12.16 -18.25
CA ARG A 310 -17.26 12.20 -17.94
C ARG A 310 -17.54 11.88 -16.47
N GLY A 311 -16.79 10.95 -15.89
CA GLY A 311 -17.06 10.41 -14.55
C GLY A 311 -18.14 9.33 -14.56
N ASP A 312 -18.60 8.95 -13.37
CA ASP A 312 -19.65 7.95 -13.19
C ASP A 312 -21.05 8.44 -13.62
N ALA A 313 -22.07 7.60 -13.44
CA ALA A 313 -23.45 7.93 -13.80
C ALA A 313 -24.01 9.20 -13.13
N THR A 314 -23.42 9.62 -12.00
CA THR A 314 -23.76 10.85 -11.27
C THR A 314 -22.77 11.99 -11.51
N GLY A 315 -21.72 11.75 -12.30
CA GLY A 315 -20.64 12.68 -12.57
C GLY A 315 -19.53 12.72 -11.50
N ARG A 316 -19.45 11.73 -10.58
CA ARG A 316 -18.33 11.62 -9.64
C ARG A 316 -17.06 11.17 -10.36
N PRO A 317 -15.86 11.52 -9.84
CA PRO A 317 -14.63 10.93 -10.34
C PRO A 317 -14.58 9.42 -10.04
N PHE A 318 -13.98 8.65 -10.95
CA PHE A 318 -13.67 7.25 -10.67
C PHE A 318 -12.47 7.17 -9.71
N ILE A 319 -12.59 6.36 -8.65
CA ILE A 319 -11.50 6.15 -7.69
C ILE A 319 -10.48 5.17 -8.26
N PHE A 320 -10.96 4.01 -8.73
CA PHE A 320 -10.16 2.97 -9.39
C PHE A 320 -10.85 2.55 -10.70
N PRO A 321 -10.09 2.07 -11.70
CA PRO A 321 -8.64 2.03 -11.70
C PRO A 321 -8.08 3.45 -11.92
N ARG A 322 -6.89 3.74 -11.38
CA ARG A 322 -6.22 5.01 -11.66
C ARG A 322 -5.47 4.92 -12.99
N PRO A 323 -5.72 5.82 -13.94
CA PRO A 323 -4.97 5.85 -15.18
C PRO A 323 -3.68 6.65 -15.00
N LEU A 324 -2.56 6.03 -15.35
CA LEU A 324 -1.23 6.63 -15.38
C LEU A 324 -0.78 6.75 -16.84
N ILE A 325 -0.63 7.99 -17.33
CA ILE A 325 -0.15 8.24 -18.69
C ILE A 325 1.35 8.49 -18.66
N HIS A 326 2.08 7.72 -19.48
CA HIS A 326 3.51 7.89 -19.68
C HIS A 326 3.78 8.90 -20.80
N LEU A 327 4.48 9.97 -20.44
CA LEU A 327 4.90 11.05 -21.32
C LEU A 327 6.40 10.92 -21.58
N THR A 328 6.75 10.75 -22.84
CA THR A 328 8.12 10.56 -23.33
C THR A 328 8.54 11.75 -24.20
N GLU A 329 9.81 11.83 -24.57
CA GLU A 329 10.25 12.83 -25.56
C GLU A 329 9.50 12.66 -26.90
N SER A 330 9.31 11.42 -27.36
CA SER A 330 8.58 11.13 -28.60
C SER A 330 7.12 11.55 -28.56
N PHE A 331 6.47 11.46 -27.39
CA PHE A 331 5.10 11.93 -27.19
C PHE A 331 4.97 13.42 -27.51
N PHE A 332 5.89 14.25 -27.02
CA PHE A 332 5.86 15.70 -27.24
C PHE A 332 6.26 16.14 -28.65
N LEU A 333 6.87 15.25 -29.43
CA LEU A 333 7.24 15.51 -30.83
C LEU A 333 6.12 15.09 -31.82
N ASP A 334 5.19 14.24 -31.40
CA ASP A 334 4.07 13.79 -32.21
C ASP A 334 2.92 14.83 -32.20
N PRO A 335 2.52 15.40 -33.36
CA PRO A 335 1.37 16.32 -33.42
C PRO A 335 0.06 15.73 -32.88
N GLN A 336 -0.14 14.42 -33.01
CA GLN A 336 -1.32 13.74 -32.44
C GLN A 336 -1.18 13.55 -30.92
N GLY A 337 0.05 13.51 -30.40
CA GLY A 337 0.33 13.50 -28.96
C GLY A 337 -0.19 14.75 -28.26
N GLN A 338 -0.11 15.92 -28.93
CA GLN A 338 -0.66 17.17 -28.40
C GLN A 338 -2.18 17.10 -28.17
N TYR A 339 -2.93 16.52 -29.11
CA TYR A 339 -4.38 16.32 -28.96
C TYR A 339 -4.69 15.44 -27.75
N LEU A 340 -3.95 14.33 -27.58
CA LEU A 340 -4.13 13.45 -26.43
C LEU A 340 -3.77 14.16 -25.12
N LEU A 341 -2.71 14.97 -25.10
CA LEU A 341 -2.28 15.73 -23.92
C LEU A 341 -3.38 16.70 -23.47
N GLU A 342 -4.04 17.39 -24.40
CA GLU A 342 -5.15 18.28 -24.10
C GLU A 342 -6.36 17.52 -23.55
N LEU A 343 -6.74 16.39 -24.17
CA LEU A 343 -7.83 15.54 -23.67
C LEU A 343 -7.53 14.99 -22.26
N ALA A 344 -6.30 14.52 -22.03
CA ALA A 344 -5.84 14.05 -20.72
C ALA A 344 -5.83 15.17 -19.68
N SER A 345 -5.39 16.36 -20.08
CA SER A 345 -5.39 17.55 -19.23
C SER A 345 -6.82 17.95 -18.84
N GLU A 346 -7.76 17.92 -19.79
CA GLU A 346 -9.18 18.19 -19.52
C GLU A 346 -9.76 17.16 -18.54
N ALA A 347 -9.49 15.87 -18.75
CA ALA A 347 -9.92 14.81 -17.83
C ALA A 347 -9.36 15.01 -16.42
N ALA A 348 -8.07 15.36 -16.30
CA ALA A 348 -7.42 15.60 -15.01
C ALA A 348 -7.95 16.86 -14.32
N VAL A 349 -8.23 17.93 -15.06
CA VAL A 349 -8.87 19.12 -14.49
C VAL A 349 -10.27 18.82 -14.01
N GLU A 350 -11.10 18.13 -14.81
CA GLU A 350 -12.50 17.89 -14.49
C GLU A 350 -12.69 16.83 -13.40
N LYS A 351 -11.89 15.76 -13.41
CA LYS A 351 -12.08 14.55 -12.57
C LYS A 351 -10.84 14.11 -11.79
N GLY A 352 -9.69 14.74 -11.96
CA GLY A 352 -8.44 14.43 -11.23
C GLY A 352 -7.66 13.23 -11.75
N ASN A 353 -8.19 12.52 -12.74
CA ASN A 353 -7.51 11.45 -13.48
C ASN A 353 -7.29 11.92 -14.92
N PRO A 354 -6.14 11.64 -15.56
CA PRO A 354 -5.07 10.75 -15.13
C PRO A 354 -3.97 11.39 -14.29
N CYS A 355 -3.09 10.54 -13.75
CA CYS A 355 -1.76 10.93 -13.29
C CYS A 355 -0.78 10.93 -14.47
N PHE A 356 0.19 11.84 -14.46
CA PHE A 356 1.16 12.00 -15.56
C PHE A 356 2.55 11.57 -15.10
N VAL A 357 3.11 10.59 -15.79
CA VAL A 357 4.43 10.00 -15.53
C VAL A 357 5.40 10.54 -16.58
N PHE A 358 6.53 11.06 -16.15
CA PHE A 358 7.51 11.68 -17.04
C PHE A 358 8.68 10.72 -17.27
N ASP A 359 8.64 9.96 -18.36
CA ASP A 359 9.64 8.95 -18.70
C ASP A 359 10.78 9.59 -19.48
N ARG A 360 11.83 9.99 -18.76
CA ARG A 360 13.04 10.60 -19.34
C ARG A 360 14.13 9.55 -19.53
N GLY A 361 14.88 9.67 -20.64
CA GLY A 361 16.01 8.77 -20.91
C GLY A 361 15.64 7.30 -21.09
N GLY A 362 14.38 6.99 -21.40
CA GLY A 362 13.89 5.62 -21.60
C GLY A 362 13.68 4.80 -20.32
N ARG A 363 13.67 5.45 -19.14
CA ARG A 363 13.41 4.79 -17.85
C ARG A 363 12.02 5.17 -17.31
N PRO A 364 11.15 4.20 -16.96
CA PRO A 364 9.88 4.48 -16.31
C PRO A 364 10.07 5.12 -14.92
N SER A 365 9.44 6.27 -14.66
CA SER A 365 9.71 7.04 -13.44
C SER A 365 9.03 6.56 -12.16
N LEU A 366 8.02 5.67 -12.21
CA LEU A 366 7.19 5.35 -11.03
C LEU A 366 7.53 4.04 -10.30
N PHE A 367 8.19 3.10 -10.97
CA PHE A 367 8.36 1.73 -10.47
C PHE A 367 9.83 1.34 -10.22
N GLY A 368 10.73 2.33 -10.20
CA GLY A 368 12.17 2.13 -10.04
C GLY A 368 12.75 1.11 -11.03
N PRO A 369 14.00 0.66 -10.81
CA PRO A 369 14.58 -0.49 -11.52
C PRO A 369 13.91 -1.83 -11.17
N GLY A 370 12.67 -1.83 -10.64
CA GLY A 370 11.81 -3.02 -10.64
C GLY A 370 11.31 -3.37 -12.06
N PHE A 371 11.40 -2.42 -12.99
CA PHE A 371 11.63 -2.78 -14.40
C PHE A 371 13.10 -3.13 -14.55
N PRO A 372 13.44 -4.32 -15.12
CA PRO A 372 14.82 -4.75 -15.28
C PRO A 372 15.73 -3.59 -15.65
N ASP A 373 16.78 -3.37 -14.85
CA ASP A 373 17.85 -2.46 -15.24
C ASP A 373 18.24 -2.80 -16.69
N THR A 374 18.04 -1.81 -17.55
CA THR A 374 18.57 -1.77 -18.91
C THR A 374 20.08 -1.50 -18.85
N GLU A 375 20.81 -2.24 -18.02
CA GLU A 375 22.22 -2.52 -18.28
C GLU A 375 22.22 -3.32 -19.59
N PRO A 376 22.85 -2.81 -20.67
CA PRO A 376 22.96 -3.56 -21.92
C PRO A 376 23.67 -4.90 -21.64
N GLY A 377 22.91 -5.98 -21.48
CA GLY A 377 23.43 -7.31 -21.14
C GLY A 377 22.87 -7.97 -19.87
N ALA A 378 22.05 -7.31 -19.05
CA ALA A 378 21.47 -7.93 -17.83
C ALA A 378 20.30 -8.91 -18.11
N GLY A 379 19.84 -9.00 -19.37
CA GLY A 379 19.27 -10.21 -19.94
C GLY A 379 18.09 -10.86 -19.19
N LEU A 380 17.05 -10.10 -18.82
CA LEU A 380 15.74 -10.70 -18.50
C LEU A 380 14.94 -10.82 -19.80
N SER A 381 14.84 -12.04 -20.34
CA SER A 381 14.07 -12.33 -21.55
C SER A 381 12.68 -12.89 -21.22
N GLY A 382 11.70 -12.63 -22.09
CA GLY A 382 10.38 -13.27 -22.03
C GLY A 382 9.47 -12.77 -20.91
N ALA A 383 8.77 -13.69 -20.25
CA ALA A 383 7.69 -13.37 -19.31
C ALA A 383 8.14 -12.67 -18.01
N ARG A 384 9.41 -12.85 -17.61
CA ARG A 384 9.98 -12.22 -16.40
C ARG A 384 10.17 -10.71 -16.53
N ALA A 385 10.40 -10.18 -17.73
CA ALA A 385 10.46 -8.74 -17.97
C ALA A 385 9.08 -8.04 -17.85
N ALA A 386 8.01 -8.84 -17.69
CA ALA A 386 6.63 -8.40 -17.76
C ALA A 386 5.91 -8.41 -16.40
N ARG A 387 6.66 -8.62 -15.29
CA ARG A 387 6.16 -8.65 -13.91
C ARG A 387 7.19 -8.04 -12.97
N SER A 388 6.73 -7.16 -12.08
CA SER A 388 7.53 -6.56 -11.03
C SER A 388 6.82 -6.70 -9.70
N PHE A 389 7.58 -7.01 -8.64
CA PHE A 389 7.02 -7.28 -7.32
C PHE A 389 7.72 -6.44 -6.26
N PHE A 390 6.93 -5.92 -5.34
CA PHE A 390 7.42 -5.33 -4.10
C PHE A 390 7.09 -6.27 -2.96
N LEU A 391 8.11 -6.68 -2.21
CA LEU A 391 7.98 -7.67 -1.16
C LEU A 391 7.45 -7.05 0.13
N HIS A 392 7.99 -5.89 0.51
CA HIS A 392 7.74 -5.24 1.79
C HIS A 392 8.09 -3.74 1.70
N ASN A 393 7.43 -2.92 2.53
CA ASN A 393 7.69 -1.50 2.66
C ASN A 393 7.87 -1.13 4.13
N VAL A 394 8.97 -0.46 4.46
CA VAL A 394 9.27 0.03 5.81
C VAL A 394 9.58 1.51 5.73
N THR A 395 8.83 2.32 6.48
CA THR A 395 9.00 3.78 6.49
C THR A 395 9.77 4.25 7.71
N LEU A 396 10.75 5.12 7.52
CA LEU A 396 11.51 5.79 8.57
C LEU A 396 10.81 7.06 9.06
N ASN A 397 10.81 7.28 10.38
CA ASN A 397 10.35 8.53 10.99
C ASN A 397 11.51 9.54 11.01
N LEU A 398 11.62 10.41 10.00
CA LEU A 398 12.72 11.38 9.95
C LEU A 398 12.66 12.41 11.09
N PRO A 399 11.49 12.99 11.47
CA PRO A 399 11.40 13.89 12.62
C PRO A 399 11.99 13.31 13.91
N ARG A 400 11.79 12.00 14.16
CA ARG A 400 12.39 11.29 15.30
C ARG A 400 13.91 11.45 15.33
N LEU A 401 14.57 11.36 14.18
CA LEU A 401 16.02 11.54 14.08
C LEU A 401 16.42 12.98 14.44
N GLY A 402 15.63 13.98 14.04
CA GLY A 402 15.87 15.38 14.38
C GLY A 402 15.78 15.66 15.89
N TYR A 403 14.82 15.04 16.59
CA TYR A 403 14.76 15.13 18.07
C TYR A 403 16.00 14.53 18.73
N LEU A 404 16.47 13.39 18.22
CA LEU A 404 17.58 12.63 18.80
C LEU A 404 18.95 13.23 18.46
N ALA A 405 19.13 13.78 17.26
CA ALA A 405 20.40 14.33 16.80
C ALA A 405 20.77 15.64 17.50
N GLY A 406 19.77 16.47 17.83
CA GLY A 406 20.01 17.71 18.59
C GLY A 406 20.85 18.76 17.84
N GLY A 407 20.83 18.75 16.50
CA GLY A 407 21.59 19.68 15.65
C GLY A 407 22.98 19.19 15.24
N ASP A 408 23.39 17.99 15.67
CA ASP A 408 24.66 17.35 15.30
C ASP A 408 24.52 16.50 14.02
N ASP A 409 25.22 16.89 12.95
CA ASP A 409 25.14 16.26 11.63
C ASP A 409 25.66 14.83 11.61
N ASP A 410 26.80 14.58 12.27
CA ASP A 410 27.40 13.24 12.33
C ASP A 410 26.47 12.29 13.06
N ARG A 411 25.89 12.77 14.17
CA ARG A 411 24.88 12.01 14.91
C ARG A 411 23.62 11.77 14.09
N LEU A 412 23.13 12.76 13.35
CA LEU A 412 21.96 12.60 12.49
C LEU A 412 22.19 11.50 11.43
N PHE A 413 23.32 11.56 10.72
CA PHE A 413 23.62 10.60 9.67
C PHE A 413 23.94 9.20 10.21
N ALA A 414 24.49 9.08 11.41
CA ALA A 414 24.64 7.81 12.11
C ALA A 414 23.26 7.21 12.43
N LEU A 415 22.37 7.98 13.07
CA LEU A 415 21.01 7.54 13.41
C LEU A 415 20.20 7.15 12.16
N LEU A 416 20.32 7.91 11.07
CA LEU A 416 19.68 7.58 9.79
C LEU A 416 20.18 6.23 9.26
N THR A 417 21.50 6.00 9.31
CA THR A 417 22.11 4.74 8.89
C THR A 417 21.60 3.58 9.73
N ASP A 418 21.54 3.74 11.05
CA ASP A 418 21.02 2.73 11.98
C ASP A 418 19.56 2.37 11.68
N ARG A 419 18.71 3.36 11.39
CA ARG A 419 17.30 3.10 11.03
C ARG A 419 17.15 2.41 9.67
N ILE A 420 18.03 2.70 8.70
CA ILE A 420 18.06 1.97 7.43
C ILE A 420 18.48 0.51 7.65
N HIS A 421 19.45 0.25 8.52
CA HIS A 421 19.85 -1.11 8.90
C HIS A 421 18.68 -1.89 9.52
N LEU A 422 17.93 -1.27 10.42
CA LEU A 422 16.77 -1.89 11.05
C LEU A 422 15.66 -2.19 10.04
N ALA A 423 15.41 -1.29 9.08
CA ALA A 423 14.48 -1.53 7.98
C ALA A 423 14.93 -2.71 7.11
N ALA A 424 16.21 -2.81 6.77
CA ALA A 424 16.75 -3.93 6.01
C ALA A 424 16.64 -5.27 6.75
N GLN A 425 16.85 -5.28 8.08
CA GLN A 425 16.63 -6.45 8.92
C GLN A 425 15.17 -6.91 8.86
N ALA A 426 14.22 -5.97 8.97
CA ALA A 426 12.79 -6.27 8.82
C ALA A 426 12.46 -6.84 7.43
N HIS A 427 13.07 -6.33 6.36
CA HIS A 427 12.91 -6.89 5.02
C HIS A 427 13.41 -8.33 4.90
N LEU A 428 14.59 -8.64 5.46
CA LEU A 428 15.14 -10.00 5.47
C LEU A 428 14.25 -10.98 6.25
N GLN A 429 13.79 -10.59 7.44
CA GLN A 429 12.88 -11.40 8.27
C GLN A 429 11.57 -11.70 7.54
N LYS A 430 10.96 -10.67 6.93
CA LYS A 430 9.76 -10.83 6.12
C LYS A 430 10.00 -11.74 4.91
N LYS A 431 11.15 -11.60 4.23
CA LYS A 431 11.52 -12.44 3.09
C LYS A 431 11.62 -13.91 3.48
N GLN A 432 12.37 -14.21 4.55
CA GLN A 432 12.52 -15.56 5.08
C GLN A 432 11.17 -16.20 5.45
N TYR A 433 10.28 -15.42 6.09
CA TYR A 433 8.93 -15.88 6.40
C TYR A 433 8.12 -16.24 5.14
N LEU A 434 8.15 -15.38 4.12
CA LEU A 434 7.45 -15.65 2.85
C LEU A 434 8.07 -16.81 2.07
N GLU A 435 9.38 -17.01 2.12
CA GLU A 435 10.06 -18.18 1.55
C GLU A 435 9.53 -19.48 2.16
N GLY A 436 9.29 -19.50 3.48
CA GLY A 436 8.65 -20.63 4.16
C GLY A 436 7.24 -20.93 3.65
N LEU A 437 6.40 -19.89 3.45
CA LEU A 437 5.04 -20.05 2.91
C LEU A 437 5.04 -20.49 1.44
N ILE A 438 5.94 -19.95 0.63
CA ILE A 438 6.13 -20.32 -0.78
C ILE A 438 6.64 -21.77 -0.89
N GLY A 439 7.49 -22.20 0.05
CA GLY A 439 8.01 -23.58 0.13
C GLY A 439 6.93 -24.66 0.32
N LEU A 440 5.71 -24.28 0.75
CA LEU A 440 4.55 -25.18 0.82
C LEU A 440 3.97 -25.53 -0.56
N GLY A 441 4.40 -24.85 -1.62
CA GLY A 441 4.02 -25.16 -3.00
C GLY A 441 2.52 -24.98 -3.28
N GLU A 442 1.97 -25.86 -4.10
CA GLU A 442 0.57 -25.77 -4.58
C GLU A 442 -0.48 -26.08 -3.49
N GLU A 443 -0.07 -26.65 -2.35
CA GLU A 443 -0.96 -26.87 -1.19
C GLU A 443 -0.91 -25.70 -0.19
N GLY A 444 0.01 -24.75 -0.40
CA GLY A 444 0.22 -23.60 0.48
C GLY A 444 -0.78 -22.45 0.28
N PRO A 445 -0.81 -21.49 1.22
CA PRO A 445 -1.70 -20.33 1.14
C PRO A 445 -1.34 -19.37 -0.01
N LEU A 446 -0.14 -19.51 -0.59
CA LEU A 446 0.37 -18.71 -1.70
C LEU A 446 0.43 -19.49 -3.02
N ALA A 447 -0.34 -20.58 -3.17
CA ALA A 447 -0.37 -21.44 -4.35
C ALA A 447 -0.48 -20.65 -5.68
N SER A 448 -1.31 -19.60 -5.72
CA SER A 448 -1.48 -18.76 -6.93
C SER A 448 -0.20 -18.03 -7.35
N LEU A 449 0.75 -17.81 -6.43
CA LEU A 449 2.00 -17.10 -6.67
C LEU A 449 3.16 -18.03 -7.05
N VAL A 450 2.99 -19.35 -6.93
CA VAL A 450 4.01 -20.34 -7.33
C VAL A 450 3.70 -21.03 -8.65
N MET A 451 2.52 -20.75 -9.23
CA MET A 451 2.15 -21.25 -10.56
C MET A 451 3.20 -20.90 -11.62
N ALA A 452 3.56 -21.87 -12.46
CA ALA A 452 4.57 -21.69 -13.52
C ALA A 452 3.98 -21.83 -14.93
N VAL A 453 2.98 -21.01 -15.28
CA VAL A 453 2.23 -21.18 -16.54
C VAL A 453 3.08 -20.90 -17.79
N ASP A 454 4.11 -20.08 -17.67
CA ASP A 454 5.09 -19.78 -18.72
C ASP A 454 6.48 -20.37 -18.45
N GLY A 455 6.53 -21.45 -17.66
CA GLY A 455 7.76 -22.17 -17.32
C GLY A 455 8.53 -21.55 -16.16
N GLU A 456 8.04 -20.45 -15.58
CA GLU A 456 8.65 -19.74 -14.47
C GLU A 456 7.62 -19.43 -13.38
N PRO A 457 7.96 -19.54 -12.07
CA PRO A 457 7.05 -19.19 -11.00
C PRO A 457 6.48 -17.77 -11.16
N PHE A 458 5.21 -17.60 -10.80
CA PHE A 458 4.54 -16.32 -10.96
C PHE A 458 5.25 -15.20 -10.18
N LEU A 459 5.58 -15.45 -8.90
CA LEU A 459 6.37 -14.59 -8.04
C LEU A 459 7.84 -15.01 -8.04
N ASP A 460 8.72 -14.08 -8.39
CA ASP A 460 10.17 -14.22 -8.19
C ASP A 460 10.60 -13.48 -6.92
N LEU A 461 10.78 -14.22 -5.82
CA LEU A 461 11.24 -13.67 -4.54
C LEU A 461 12.68 -13.16 -4.58
N ALA A 462 13.52 -13.65 -5.49
CA ALA A 462 14.90 -13.20 -5.60
C ALA A 462 14.99 -11.80 -6.22
N GLN A 463 14.13 -11.52 -7.19
CA GLN A 463 14.05 -10.23 -7.89
C GLN A 463 13.03 -9.26 -7.26
N SER A 464 12.27 -9.70 -6.26
CA SER A 464 11.32 -8.82 -5.56
C SER A 464 12.02 -7.70 -4.80
N VAL A 465 11.55 -6.47 -5.00
CA VAL A 465 12.13 -5.26 -4.40
C VAL A 465 11.57 -5.00 -3.02
N SER A 466 12.41 -4.61 -2.07
CA SER A 466 11.98 -4.09 -0.77
C SER A 466 12.21 -2.59 -0.67
N LEU A 467 11.27 -1.88 -0.03
CA LEU A 467 11.20 -0.43 -0.03
C LEU A 467 11.54 0.16 1.33
N VAL A 468 12.48 1.11 1.33
CA VAL A 468 12.76 1.98 2.47
C VAL A 468 12.14 3.35 2.19
N GLY A 469 10.96 3.58 2.76
CA GLY A 469 10.23 4.83 2.67
C GLY A 469 10.62 5.82 3.77
N MET A 470 10.12 7.05 3.68
CA MET A 470 10.28 8.06 4.73
C MET A 470 9.08 8.99 4.86
N VAL A 471 8.98 9.68 5.99
CA VAL A 471 8.01 10.73 6.28
C VAL A 471 8.68 11.85 7.07
N GLY A 472 8.29 13.11 6.81
CA GLY A 472 8.63 14.26 7.64
C GLY A 472 10.02 14.86 7.41
N LEU A 473 10.51 14.88 6.16
CA LEU A 473 11.79 15.55 5.87
C LEU A 473 11.74 17.04 6.22
N HIS A 474 10.62 17.73 5.94
CA HIS A 474 10.47 19.13 6.33
C HIS A 474 10.61 19.31 7.85
N GLU A 475 9.93 18.49 8.67
CA GLU A 475 9.99 18.62 10.12
C GLU A 475 11.34 18.20 10.71
N LEU A 476 12.05 17.23 10.10
CA LEU A 476 13.45 16.94 10.43
C LEU A 476 14.30 18.21 10.30
N LEU A 477 14.19 18.93 9.18
CA LEU A 477 14.99 20.13 8.95
C LEU A 477 14.63 21.24 9.93
N MET A 478 13.34 21.46 10.21
CA MET A 478 12.90 22.40 11.24
C MET A 478 13.56 22.12 12.60
N LEU A 479 13.68 20.83 12.97
CA LEU A 479 14.29 20.41 14.23
C LEU A 479 15.80 20.53 14.26
N HIS A 480 16.46 20.35 13.11
CA HIS A 480 17.91 20.20 12.99
C HIS A 480 18.63 21.48 12.56
N ARG A 481 17.97 22.29 11.73
CA ARG A 481 18.48 23.55 11.15
C ARG A 481 17.71 24.79 11.61
N GLY A 482 16.53 24.62 12.23
CA GLY A 482 15.65 25.74 12.58
C GLY A 482 14.75 26.22 11.44
N GLU A 483 14.98 25.75 10.22
CA GLU A 483 14.21 26.05 9.01
C GLU A 483 13.86 24.76 8.26
N GLY A 484 12.73 24.77 7.56
CA GLY A 484 12.25 23.61 6.80
C GLY A 484 12.60 23.67 5.30
N LEU A 485 12.03 22.75 4.53
CA LEU A 485 12.25 22.66 3.07
C LEU A 485 11.81 23.92 2.27
N ASP A 486 10.92 24.73 2.84
CA ASP A 486 10.39 25.99 2.30
C ASP A 486 11.11 27.24 2.84
N GLY A 487 12.18 27.05 3.62
CA GLY A 487 13.04 28.13 4.12
C GLY A 487 14.14 28.52 3.13
N SER A 488 15.36 28.68 3.64
CA SER A 488 16.56 29.01 2.86
C SER A 488 16.98 27.94 1.85
N GLU A 489 17.76 28.35 0.84
CA GLU A 489 18.35 27.42 -0.12
C GLU A 489 19.32 26.44 0.56
N GLU A 490 20.00 26.89 1.61
CA GLU A 490 20.87 26.08 2.46
C GLU A 490 20.08 24.95 3.16
N ALA A 491 18.93 25.26 3.76
CA ALA A 491 18.07 24.26 4.38
C ALA A 491 17.57 23.22 3.36
N TRP A 492 17.13 23.69 2.19
CA TRP A 492 16.69 22.81 1.10
C TRP A 492 17.82 21.90 0.60
N ARG A 493 19.03 22.44 0.38
CA ARG A 493 20.21 21.66 -0.05
C ARG A 493 20.59 20.61 0.98
N PHE A 494 20.50 20.93 2.28
CA PHE A 494 20.73 19.94 3.33
C PHE A 494 19.66 18.84 3.33
N GLY A 495 18.39 19.18 3.08
CA GLY A 495 17.34 18.19 2.83
C GLY A 495 17.69 17.22 1.70
N LEU A 496 18.23 17.74 0.59
CA LEU A 496 18.69 16.91 -0.54
C LEU A 496 19.87 16.02 -0.15
N GLU A 497 20.79 16.50 0.68
CA GLU A 497 21.88 15.70 1.22
C GLU A 497 21.38 14.52 2.08
N VAL A 498 20.39 14.76 2.94
CA VAL A 498 19.74 13.69 3.73
C VAL A 498 19.14 12.61 2.83
N VAL A 499 18.42 13.01 1.77
CA VAL A 499 17.82 12.06 0.81
C VAL A 499 18.89 11.30 0.03
N ARG A 500 19.96 11.97 -0.41
CA ARG A 500 21.09 11.31 -1.09
C ARG A 500 21.81 10.32 -0.20
N LYS A 501 21.96 10.63 1.10
CA LYS A 501 22.51 9.69 2.08
C LYS A 501 21.60 8.47 2.23
N LEU A 502 20.29 8.69 2.36
CA LEU A 502 19.30 7.61 2.46
C LEU A 502 19.35 6.69 1.22
N GLU A 503 19.40 7.25 0.02
CA GLU A 503 19.55 6.51 -1.24
C GLU A 503 20.84 5.68 -1.24
N THR A 504 21.97 6.32 -0.98
CA THR A 504 23.30 5.70 -1.07
C THR A 504 23.47 4.56 -0.08
N VAL A 505 23.03 4.76 1.17
CA VAL A 505 23.11 3.75 2.23
C VAL A 505 22.14 2.60 1.93
N THR A 506 20.91 2.89 1.51
CA THR A 506 19.92 1.85 1.15
C THR A 506 20.42 0.97 0.00
N ALA A 507 20.88 1.57 -1.09
CA ALA A 507 21.40 0.83 -2.24
C ALA A 507 22.69 0.05 -1.89
N GLY A 508 23.59 0.66 -1.11
CA GLY A 508 24.81 0.01 -0.64
C GLY A 508 24.54 -1.19 0.26
N LEU A 509 23.56 -1.07 1.15
CA LEU A 509 23.14 -2.16 2.03
C LEU A 509 22.45 -3.28 1.26
N GLY A 510 21.61 -2.95 0.28
CA GLY A 510 20.98 -3.93 -0.61
C GLY A 510 22.02 -4.79 -1.34
N ARG A 511 23.07 -4.17 -1.91
CA ARG A 511 24.20 -4.89 -2.53
C ARG A 511 24.93 -5.79 -1.55
N ARG A 512 25.20 -5.33 -0.33
CA ARG A 512 25.90 -6.13 0.69
C ARG A 512 25.08 -7.32 1.17
N LEU A 513 23.76 -7.18 1.27
CA LEU A 513 22.85 -8.22 1.74
C LEU A 513 22.33 -9.12 0.61
N GLY A 514 22.62 -8.79 -0.66
CA GLY A 514 22.12 -9.54 -1.80
C GLY A 514 20.60 -9.46 -1.98
N ILE A 515 19.98 -8.35 -1.56
CA ILE A 515 18.54 -8.10 -1.73
C ILE A 515 18.31 -6.76 -2.45
N PRO A 516 17.38 -6.68 -3.43
CA PRO A 516 17.05 -5.39 -4.06
C PRO A 516 16.37 -4.45 -3.04
N LEU A 517 17.06 -3.38 -2.65
CA LEU A 517 16.55 -2.34 -1.76
C LEU A 517 16.48 -1.02 -2.50
N LEU A 518 15.32 -0.37 -2.45
CA LEU A 518 15.10 0.96 -3.03
C LEU A 518 14.55 1.95 -2.01
N ALA A 519 15.05 3.18 -2.09
CA ALA A 519 14.45 4.32 -1.43
C ALA A 519 13.19 4.79 -2.17
N GLY A 520 12.18 5.26 -1.44
CA GLY A 520 10.94 5.72 -2.06
C GLY A 520 10.16 6.73 -1.23
N GLN A 521 9.17 7.35 -1.88
CA GLN A 521 8.19 8.18 -1.18
C GLN A 521 7.08 7.30 -0.61
N THR A 522 6.79 7.47 0.68
CA THR A 522 5.67 6.79 1.33
C THR A 522 4.38 7.51 0.94
N HIS A 523 3.29 6.77 0.70
CA HIS A 523 1.97 7.38 0.51
C HIS A 523 1.40 7.98 1.82
N ALA A 524 1.91 7.57 2.99
CA ALA A 524 1.68 8.11 4.33
C ALA A 524 0.21 8.48 4.69
N GLU A 525 -0.73 7.63 4.33
CA GLU A 525 -2.15 7.81 4.67
C GLU A 525 -2.39 7.86 6.19
N THR A 526 -1.79 6.90 6.89
CA THR A 526 -1.87 6.74 8.36
C THR A 526 -0.55 7.04 9.04
N THR A 527 0.57 6.73 8.37
CA THR A 527 1.91 6.77 8.94
C THR A 527 2.28 8.16 9.44
N SER A 528 1.91 9.20 8.68
CA SER A 528 2.15 10.60 9.07
C SER A 528 1.47 10.96 10.41
N TYR A 529 0.18 10.67 10.55
CA TYR A 529 -0.55 10.90 11.80
C TYR A 529 0.02 10.06 12.96
N ARG A 530 0.34 8.80 12.70
CA ARG A 530 0.87 7.86 13.70
C ARG A 530 2.20 8.35 14.28
N PHE A 531 3.15 8.73 13.43
CA PHE A 531 4.45 9.24 13.86
C PHE A 531 4.30 10.53 14.67
N ALA A 532 3.53 11.50 14.17
CA ALA A 532 3.29 12.74 14.90
C ALA A 532 2.72 12.48 16.31
N ARG A 533 1.77 11.56 16.44
CA ARG A 533 1.17 11.18 17.73
C ARG A 533 2.15 10.50 18.69
N LEU A 534 2.98 9.59 18.17
CA LEU A 534 3.99 8.89 18.97
C LEU A 534 5.11 9.84 19.41
N ASP A 535 5.61 10.68 18.51
CA ASP A 535 6.66 11.66 18.83
C ASP A 535 6.16 12.67 19.88
N LEU A 536 4.88 13.04 19.84
CA LEU A 536 4.26 13.84 20.90
C LEU A 536 4.28 13.18 22.28
N LYS A 537 4.14 11.85 22.33
CA LYS A 537 4.21 11.08 23.59
C LYS A 537 5.62 11.06 24.15
N TYR A 538 6.64 10.92 23.29
CA TYR A 538 8.03 10.70 23.72
C TYR A 538 8.88 11.97 23.79
N HIS A 539 8.54 13.01 23.04
CA HIS A 539 9.37 14.23 22.87
C HIS A 539 8.62 15.53 23.17
N SER A 540 7.48 15.45 23.88
CA SER A 540 6.84 16.63 24.47
C SER A 540 7.76 17.31 25.51
N PRO A 541 7.76 18.66 25.61
CA PRO A 541 6.93 19.60 24.86
C PRO A 541 7.47 19.96 23.47
N ARG A 542 8.73 19.63 23.15
CA ARG A 542 9.41 20.04 21.90
C ARG A 542 8.62 19.62 20.67
N ALA A 543 8.08 18.40 20.66
CA ALA A 543 7.26 17.91 19.54
C ALA A 543 6.00 18.73 19.28
N GLY A 544 5.42 19.37 20.31
CA GLY A 544 4.24 20.23 20.19
C GLY A 544 4.45 21.47 19.32
N HIS A 545 5.70 21.88 19.09
CA HIS A 545 6.05 23.01 18.22
C HIS A 545 6.39 22.60 16.78
N THR A 546 6.52 21.30 16.51
CA THR A 546 6.94 20.77 15.21
C THR A 546 5.83 20.04 14.48
N VAL A 547 4.96 19.32 15.21
CA VAL A 547 3.81 18.67 14.59
C VAL A 547 2.88 19.70 13.95
N ARG A 548 2.31 19.35 12.80
CA ARG A 548 1.35 20.21 12.10
C ARG A 548 -0.09 19.90 12.52
N GLY A 549 -1.00 20.77 12.11
CA GLY A 549 -2.43 20.69 12.41
C GLY A 549 -2.79 21.30 13.76
N ASN A 550 -3.76 20.71 14.46
CA ASN A 550 -4.31 21.27 15.70
C ASN A 550 -4.09 20.33 16.90
N LEU A 551 -3.17 20.73 17.78
CA LEU A 551 -2.80 19.99 18.99
C LEU A 551 -3.98 19.78 19.93
N ALA A 552 -4.78 20.82 20.20
CA ALA A 552 -5.91 20.76 21.12
C ALA A 552 -7.00 19.78 20.67
N ARG A 553 -7.15 19.57 19.35
CA ARG A 553 -8.11 18.63 18.76
C ARG A 553 -7.52 17.24 18.48
N GLY A 554 -6.22 17.04 18.71
CA GLY A 554 -5.50 15.82 18.35
C GLY A 554 -5.48 15.53 16.84
N GLU A 555 -5.58 16.59 16.04
CA GLU A 555 -5.61 16.56 14.57
C GLU A 555 -4.20 16.86 14.06
N LEU A 556 -3.31 15.90 14.26
CA LEU A 556 -1.86 16.08 14.06
C LEU A 556 -1.41 15.41 12.77
N TYR A 557 -0.32 15.88 12.18
CA TYR A 557 0.35 15.17 11.09
C TYR A 557 1.78 15.70 10.88
N TYR A 558 2.59 14.91 10.16
CA TYR A 558 3.84 15.35 9.56
C TYR A 558 3.73 15.51 8.05
N THR A 559 4.56 16.36 7.45
CA THR A 559 4.58 16.54 6.00
C THR A 559 5.03 15.23 5.34
N ASN A 560 4.35 14.83 4.27
CA ASN A 560 4.61 13.54 3.63
C ASN A 560 5.98 13.52 2.94
N SER A 561 6.79 12.49 3.20
CA SER A 561 8.04 12.20 2.48
C SER A 561 8.94 13.44 2.27
N THR A 562 9.18 13.85 1.01
CA THR A 562 9.94 15.05 0.60
C THR A 562 9.04 16.18 0.09
N HIS A 563 7.74 16.11 0.33
CA HIS A 563 6.82 17.17 -0.09
C HIS A 563 7.15 18.46 0.65
N LEU A 564 6.95 19.58 -0.03
CA LEU A 564 6.91 20.87 0.65
C LEU A 564 5.64 20.93 1.48
N PRO A 565 5.62 21.68 2.59
CA PRO A 565 4.41 21.85 3.38
C PRO A 565 3.23 22.26 2.49
N ILE A 566 2.13 21.53 2.66
CA ILE A 566 0.94 21.69 1.83
C ILE A 566 0.25 23.05 1.99
N SER A 567 0.53 23.75 3.09
CA SER A 567 0.00 25.08 3.39
C SER A 567 0.77 26.23 2.74
N VAL A 568 1.95 25.96 2.19
CA VAL A 568 2.79 26.99 1.58
C VAL A 568 2.17 27.43 0.25
N PRO A 569 1.88 28.73 0.08
CA PRO A 569 1.36 29.28 -1.17
C PRO A 569 2.49 29.38 -2.19
N LEU A 570 2.71 28.28 -2.92
CA LEU A 570 3.74 28.18 -3.93
C LEU A 570 3.12 27.91 -5.30
N ASP A 571 3.63 28.59 -6.32
CA ASP A 571 3.32 28.30 -7.72
C ASP A 571 3.51 26.79 -8.02
N PRO A 572 2.56 26.12 -8.70
CA PRO A 572 2.66 24.68 -9.00
C PRO A 572 3.92 24.27 -9.74
N PHE A 573 4.45 25.11 -10.64
CA PHE A 573 5.68 24.80 -11.36
C PHE A 573 6.89 24.89 -10.43
N ALA A 574 6.97 25.92 -9.60
CA ALA A 574 8.00 26.03 -8.57
C ALA A 574 7.94 24.85 -7.58
N ARG A 575 6.75 24.43 -7.14
CA ARG A 575 6.56 23.24 -6.29
C ARG A 575 7.11 21.99 -6.96
N ALA A 576 6.70 21.72 -8.20
CA ALA A 576 7.17 20.56 -8.93
C ALA A 576 8.66 20.60 -9.27
N ARG A 577 9.25 21.80 -9.42
CA ARG A 577 10.70 21.94 -9.57
C ARG A 577 11.45 21.58 -8.29
N LEU A 578 11.00 22.11 -7.15
CA LEU A 578 11.66 21.88 -5.85
C LEU A 578 11.45 20.46 -5.34
N GLU A 579 10.22 19.94 -5.35
CA GLU A 579 9.94 18.56 -4.97
C GLU A 579 10.52 17.57 -5.99
N GLY A 580 10.45 17.91 -7.28
CA GLY A 580 10.94 17.07 -8.36
C GLY A 580 12.44 16.83 -8.34
N ALA A 581 13.24 17.71 -7.72
CA ALA A 581 14.68 17.50 -7.58
C ALA A 581 15.03 16.32 -6.65
N PHE A 582 14.11 15.90 -5.77
CA PHE A 582 14.30 14.70 -4.94
C PHE A 582 13.99 13.41 -5.70
N HIS A 583 13.16 13.46 -6.76
CA HIS A 583 12.65 12.28 -7.44
C HIS A 583 13.75 11.38 -8.06
N PRO A 584 14.85 11.90 -8.64
CA PRO A 584 15.95 11.06 -9.13
C PRO A 584 16.62 10.21 -8.04
N HIS A 585 16.54 10.62 -6.77
CA HIS A 585 17.11 9.91 -5.62
C HIS A 585 16.12 8.96 -4.93
N LEU A 586 14.86 8.94 -5.42
CA LEU A 586 13.75 8.19 -4.85
C LEU A 586 13.06 7.38 -5.98
N PRO A 587 13.70 6.29 -6.45
CA PRO A 587 13.24 5.55 -7.61
C PRO A 587 11.87 4.90 -7.43
N ALA A 588 11.40 4.69 -6.19
CA ALA A 588 10.09 4.10 -5.93
C ALA A 588 9.01 5.15 -5.61
N PHE A 589 7.95 5.15 -6.43
CA PHE A 589 6.74 5.97 -6.27
C PHE A 589 6.94 7.49 -6.12
N PRO A 590 7.86 8.15 -6.86
CA PRO A 590 7.99 9.60 -6.80
C PRO A 590 6.70 10.26 -7.31
N ILE A 591 6.19 11.26 -6.59
CA ILE A 591 5.01 12.03 -6.98
C ILE A 591 5.05 13.45 -6.39
N THR A 592 4.66 14.42 -7.21
CA THR A 592 4.24 15.76 -6.77
C THR A 592 2.74 15.91 -6.95
N GLN A 593 2.08 16.56 -5.99
CA GLN A 593 0.64 16.81 -6.03
C GLN A 593 0.35 18.30 -6.19
N VAL A 594 -0.56 18.61 -7.10
CA VAL A 594 -1.06 19.97 -7.33
C VAL A 594 -2.52 20.02 -6.91
N TRP A 595 -2.80 20.77 -5.85
CA TRP A 595 -4.13 20.92 -5.27
C TRP A 595 -4.94 21.98 -6.02
N LEU A 596 -5.87 21.54 -6.87
CA LEU A 596 -6.73 22.46 -7.63
C LEU A 596 -7.89 22.99 -6.79
N GLY A 597 -8.44 22.17 -5.88
CA GLY A 597 -9.64 22.54 -5.13
C GLY A 597 -10.82 22.82 -6.07
N GLU A 598 -11.34 24.05 -6.01
CA GLU A 598 -12.43 24.51 -6.88
C GLU A 598 -11.98 24.97 -8.27
N ASP A 599 -10.68 25.24 -8.45
CA ASP A 599 -10.13 25.83 -9.68
C ASP A 599 -10.28 24.91 -10.88
N ARG A 600 -10.55 25.51 -12.05
CA ARG A 600 -10.66 24.83 -13.34
C ARG A 600 -9.78 25.49 -14.39
N PRO A 601 -8.45 25.31 -14.33
CA PRO A 601 -7.56 25.83 -15.36
C PRO A 601 -7.90 25.22 -16.73
N SER A 602 -7.64 25.94 -17.81
CA SER A 602 -7.92 25.41 -19.15
C SER A 602 -7.01 24.22 -19.47
N ALA A 603 -7.53 23.26 -20.23
CA ALA A 603 -6.78 22.07 -20.63
C ALA A 603 -5.47 22.43 -21.36
N SER A 604 -5.49 23.44 -22.22
CA SER A 604 -4.29 23.90 -22.93
C SER A 604 -3.25 24.54 -22.00
N LEU A 605 -3.67 25.20 -20.91
CA LEU A 605 -2.75 25.72 -19.90
C LEU A 605 -2.06 24.58 -19.16
N VAL A 606 -2.83 23.57 -18.73
CA VAL A 606 -2.29 22.36 -18.08
C VAL A 606 -1.36 21.59 -19.02
N ALA A 607 -1.71 21.45 -20.31
CA ALA A 607 -0.86 20.80 -21.30
C ALA A 607 0.50 21.50 -21.43
N ARG A 608 0.52 22.84 -21.51
CA ARG A 608 1.77 23.63 -21.52
C ARG A 608 2.56 23.47 -20.23
N PHE A 609 1.88 23.49 -19.09
CA PHE A 609 2.48 23.26 -17.79
C PHE A 609 3.16 21.89 -17.72
N LEU A 610 2.50 20.80 -18.15
CA LEU A 610 3.07 19.45 -18.19
C LEU A 610 4.28 19.37 -19.13
N ALA A 611 4.22 19.99 -20.31
CA ALA A 611 5.35 20.05 -21.23
C ALA A 611 6.55 20.80 -20.64
N ARG A 612 6.29 21.90 -19.92
CA ARG A 612 7.32 22.68 -19.22
C ARG A 612 7.95 21.87 -18.09
N ILE A 613 7.14 21.18 -17.28
CA ILE A 613 7.61 20.28 -16.20
C ILE A 613 8.51 19.19 -16.77
N PHE A 614 8.11 18.56 -17.88
CA PHE A 614 8.90 17.53 -18.55
C PHE A 614 10.29 18.04 -18.95
N ARG A 615 10.38 19.25 -19.53
CA ARG A 615 11.62 19.83 -20.07
C ARG A 615 12.52 20.50 -19.03
N GLU A 616 11.95 21.17 -18.04
CA GLU A 616 12.68 22.10 -17.16
C GLU A 616 12.85 21.60 -15.73
N THR A 617 12.36 20.39 -15.39
CA THR A 617 12.44 19.85 -14.03
C THR A 617 12.83 18.37 -14.03
N ALA A 618 13.22 17.87 -12.86
CA ALA A 618 13.47 16.45 -12.61
C ALA A 618 12.25 15.69 -12.08
N CYS A 619 11.06 16.31 -12.07
CA CYS A 619 9.86 15.69 -11.52
C CYS A 619 9.49 14.41 -12.29
N GLY A 620 9.44 13.25 -11.61
CA GLY A 620 9.08 11.97 -12.20
C GLY A 620 7.57 11.70 -12.41
N CYS A 621 6.70 12.25 -11.57
CA CYS A 621 5.25 12.08 -11.72
C CYS A 621 4.49 13.26 -11.09
N ILE A 622 3.38 13.65 -11.71
CA ILE A 622 2.49 14.69 -11.18
C ILE A 622 1.03 14.25 -11.22
N SER A 623 0.26 14.65 -10.20
CA SER A 623 -1.19 14.45 -10.14
C SER A 623 -1.90 15.77 -9.83
N LEU A 624 -3.03 15.98 -10.49
CA LEU A 624 -3.91 17.14 -10.27
C LEU A 624 -5.07 16.72 -9.37
N SER A 625 -5.29 17.46 -8.30
CA SER A 625 -6.24 17.10 -7.24
C SER A 625 -7.38 18.12 -7.12
N PRO A 626 -8.43 17.98 -7.95
CA PRO A 626 -9.69 18.67 -7.71
C PRO A 626 -10.43 18.13 -6.50
N GLU A 627 -11.40 18.90 -6.00
CA GLU A 627 -12.25 18.53 -4.87
C GLU A 627 -13.72 18.55 -5.27
N PHE A 628 -14.53 17.66 -4.70
CA PHE A 628 -15.95 17.53 -5.04
C PHE A 628 -16.82 17.38 -3.81
N THR A 629 -18.08 17.77 -3.95
CA THR A 629 -19.15 17.48 -2.99
C THR A 629 -20.26 16.76 -3.73
N SER A 630 -20.71 15.63 -3.20
CA SER A 630 -21.85 14.88 -3.73
C SER A 630 -23.01 14.89 -2.74
N CYS A 631 -24.18 15.29 -3.22
CA CYS A 631 -25.41 15.24 -2.43
C CYS A 631 -25.95 13.81 -2.36
N LEU A 632 -26.34 13.37 -1.16
CA LEU A 632 -26.92 12.04 -0.92
C LEU A 632 -28.44 12.00 -1.14
N ASP A 633 -29.08 13.15 -1.37
CA ASP A 633 -30.54 13.25 -1.59
C ASP A 633 -30.90 13.38 -3.07
N CYS A 634 -30.27 14.32 -3.78
CA CYS A 634 -30.54 14.59 -5.20
C CYS A 634 -29.44 14.09 -6.15
N CYS A 635 -28.40 13.43 -5.62
CA CYS A 635 -27.27 12.90 -6.39
C CYS A 635 -26.44 13.93 -7.17
N ALA A 636 -26.68 15.24 -6.97
CA ALA A 636 -25.89 16.29 -7.59
C ALA A 636 -24.42 16.20 -7.17
N VAL A 637 -23.51 16.42 -8.12
CA VAL A 637 -22.06 16.51 -7.88
C VAL A 637 -21.60 17.91 -8.24
N GLU A 638 -20.99 18.57 -7.27
CA GLU A 638 -20.50 19.93 -7.39
C GLU A 638 -18.99 19.96 -7.18
N ARG A 639 -18.34 20.95 -7.79
CA ARG A 639 -16.93 21.25 -7.56
C ARG A 639 -16.77 21.97 -6.20
N GLY A 640 -15.75 21.58 -5.45
CA GLY A 640 -15.40 22.11 -4.14
C GLY A 640 -15.90 21.27 -2.98
N LEU A 641 -15.38 21.59 -1.79
CA LEU A 641 -15.82 21.02 -0.52
C LEU A 641 -16.87 21.94 0.10
N ARG A 642 -18.09 21.43 0.26
CA ARG A 642 -19.22 22.17 0.83
C ARG A 642 -19.89 21.34 1.92
N ASP A 643 -20.54 22.04 2.85
CA ASP A 643 -21.29 21.41 3.94
C ASP A 643 -22.78 21.22 3.59
N ALA A 644 -23.25 21.78 2.48
CA ALA A 644 -24.61 21.62 1.97
C ALA A 644 -24.65 21.67 0.43
N CYS A 645 -25.62 20.97 -0.16
CA CYS A 645 -25.88 20.96 -1.59
C CYS A 645 -26.54 22.26 -2.06
N ARG A 646 -26.01 22.90 -3.11
CA ARG A 646 -26.58 24.14 -3.66
C ARG A 646 -27.84 23.92 -4.47
N GLN A 647 -28.04 22.71 -4.99
CA GLN A 647 -29.20 22.38 -5.81
C GLN A 647 -30.48 22.14 -4.99
N CYS A 648 -30.39 21.48 -3.83
CA CYS A 648 -31.57 21.12 -3.03
C CYS A 648 -31.52 21.60 -1.56
N GLY A 649 -30.41 22.19 -1.10
CA GLY A 649 -30.24 22.67 0.28
C GLY A 649 -29.94 21.58 1.31
N SER A 650 -29.85 20.31 0.91
CA SER A 650 -29.55 19.21 1.84
C SER A 650 -28.16 19.33 2.45
N VAL A 651 -28.07 19.07 3.76
CA VAL A 651 -26.81 18.93 4.50
C VAL A 651 -26.24 17.50 4.46
N ARG A 652 -26.98 16.55 3.87
CA ARG A 652 -26.50 15.17 3.68
C ARG A 652 -25.61 15.12 2.45
N VAL A 653 -24.36 15.54 2.62
CA VAL A 653 -23.36 15.58 1.57
C VAL A 653 -22.16 14.70 1.91
N GLU A 654 -21.54 14.13 0.87
CA GLU A 654 -20.25 13.46 0.96
C GLU A 654 -19.20 14.30 0.22
N GLN A 655 -18.13 14.61 0.93
CA GLN A 655 -16.98 15.34 0.39
C GLN A 655 -15.98 14.33 -0.18
N ILE A 656 -15.49 14.59 -1.39
CA ILE A 656 -14.57 13.70 -2.12
C ILE A 656 -13.32 14.49 -2.47
N ALA A 657 -12.16 14.00 -2.01
CA ALA A 657 -10.86 14.60 -2.29
C ALA A 657 -9.80 13.50 -2.42
N GLN A 658 -8.61 13.83 -2.94
CA GLN A 658 -7.49 12.90 -2.91
C GLN A 658 -6.88 12.87 -1.49
N ILE A 659 -6.87 11.70 -0.84
CA ILE A 659 -6.28 11.54 0.50
C ILE A 659 -4.76 11.51 0.44
N THR A 660 -4.26 10.77 -0.53
CA THR A 660 -2.86 10.67 -0.93
C THR A 660 -2.86 10.74 -2.45
N GLN A 661 -2.81 9.63 -3.18
CA GLN A 661 -2.79 9.62 -4.64
C GLN A 661 -4.10 9.16 -5.31
N TYR A 662 -5.15 8.89 -4.52
CA TYR A 662 -6.43 8.41 -5.00
C TYR A 662 -7.57 9.12 -4.26
N PHE A 663 -8.74 9.18 -4.89
CA PHE A 663 -9.94 9.81 -4.32
C PHE A 663 -10.57 8.95 -3.23
N SER A 664 -11.04 9.58 -2.16
CA SER A 664 -11.81 8.90 -1.12
C SER A 664 -12.82 9.86 -0.47
N ARG A 665 -13.77 9.28 0.27
CA ARG A 665 -14.75 9.98 1.08
C ARG A 665 -14.05 10.63 2.28
N VAL A 666 -14.09 11.95 2.38
CA VAL A 666 -13.45 12.70 3.47
C VAL A 666 -14.02 12.29 4.83
N SER A 667 -15.29 11.85 4.88
CA SER A 667 -15.94 11.32 6.08
C SER A 667 -15.22 10.10 6.68
N ALA A 668 -14.56 9.29 5.84
CA ALA A 668 -13.83 8.07 6.24
C ALA A 668 -12.39 8.35 6.70
N TRP A 669 -11.90 9.59 6.59
CA TRP A 669 -10.49 9.90 6.86
C TRP A 669 -10.18 10.02 8.36
N ASN A 670 -8.95 9.62 8.73
CA ASN A 670 -8.43 9.86 10.08
C ASN A 670 -8.34 11.37 10.39
N ARG A 671 -8.14 11.69 11.68
CA ARG A 671 -8.09 13.08 12.16
C ARG A 671 -6.94 13.88 11.53
N GLY A 672 -5.78 13.27 11.35
CA GLY A 672 -4.60 13.91 10.76
C GLY A 672 -4.83 14.30 9.30
N LYS A 673 -5.37 13.39 8.47
CA LYS A 673 -5.68 13.67 7.06
C LYS A 673 -6.77 14.72 6.88
N ARG A 674 -7.74 14.82 7.79
CA ARG A 674 -8.70 15.93 7.79
C ARG A 674 -8.08 17.27 8.19
N ALA A 675 -7.07 17.26 9.06
CA ALA A 675 -6.27 18.44 9.37
C ALA A 675 -5.47 18.88 8.13
N GLU A 676 -4.74 17.93 7.54
CA GLU A 676 -3.98 18.13 6.30
C GLU A 676 -4.88 18.73 5.20
N LEU A 677 -6.08 18.19 4.96
CA LEU A 677 -7.02 18.71 3.96
C LEU A 677 -7.38 20.20 4.16
N ARG A 678 -7.56 20.63 5.42
CA ARG A 678 -7.86 22.04 5.74
C ARG A 678 -6.66 22.93 5.48
N ASP A 679 -5.47 22.44 5.78
CA ASP A 679 -4.22 23.17 5.64
C ASP A 679 -3.75 23.27 4.17
N ARG A 680 -4.35 22.51 3.24
CA ARG A 680 -3.97 22.56 1.81
C ARG A 680 -4.17 23.95 1.22
N HIS A 681 -3.08 24.50 0.71
CA HIS A 681 -3.14 25.61 -0.22
C HIS A 681 -3.66 25.11 -1.57
N ARG A 682 -4.73 25.75 -2.06
CA ARG A 682 -5.39 25.44 -3.34
C ARG A 682 -5.07 26.55 -4.32
N GLY A 683 -4.77 26.19 -5.56
CA GLY A 683 -4.54 27.20 -6.58
C GLY A 683 -3.89 26.65 -7.83
N PHE A 684 -4.37 27.09 -8.99
CA PHE A 684 -3.59 27.05 -10.24
C PHE A 684 -3.48 28.47 -10.81
N PRO A 685 -2.26 29.02 -10.99
CA PRO A 685 -2.10 30.38 -11.45
C PRO A 685 -2.71 30.56 -12.85
N PRO A 686 -3.45 31.65 -13.11
CA PRO A 686 -4.08 31.87 -14.41
C PRO A 686 -3.07 32.14 -15.55
N ASN A 687 -1.81 32.50 -15.24
CA ASN A 687 -0.82 32.99 -16.19
C ASN A 687 0.59 32.34 -16.08
N SER A 688 0.69 31.06 -15.70
CA SER A 688 2.00 30.36 -15.56
C SER A 688 2.50 29.64 -16.81
#